data_AF-A0A496PZ44-F1
#
_entry.id   AF-A0A496PZ44-F1
#
_cell.length_a   1.000
_cell.length_b   1.000
_cell.length_c   1.000
_cell.angle_alpha   90.00
_cell.angle_beta   90.00
_cell.angle_gamma   90.00
#
_symmetry.space_group_name_H-M   'P 1'
#
loop_
_entity.id
_entity.type
_entity.pdbx_description
1 polymer ?
#
loop_
_entity_poly.entity_id
_entity_poly.type
_entity_poly.pdbx_seq_one_letter_code
_entity_poly.pdbx_strand_id
1 'polypeptide(L)'
;MPNCIYAVIGCFLALTNIHGKPGSQDAFVLEIDASNPKGGLMEVFFDVGRDYSHLDWTTFELPPSGELKTYRFELAARPIKRIRIDPAQSETLMRIGQVRLLTPAGETLAYWGPHDLTIMNQIDSIQIVDGVAVITIPADSNDPMIFLRGSPGEATTRWLGYRLVGKAEIVAIAILLVSAISISWWGAFTALVQSPNGNSRKGVGLAAASTFLFVFGCRLALLDQFSSPIPYWDEWDSDLHFLILPFQDGYLHWSALFEQQNEHRILLTRIIAIFGFILNGEYDPRIGMLAGAFMWSAGIALISAAAFSLLPRKWYIALIPFWIVTALPFDFANLTWGGQSQMYALGLMATCVLALAATAYPTRLQFIAAACASIASLFTMGSGYVAPLIAAGVVMVRTIETRICWKIRLLYGSVFTVTGIYGLLIYENSPRHAPTYAETTVEFWRAFQGFASWPLSTGYGTFLVIWTPWLLLATVLFFWKDQSRRATVGWLAFGLGCWALVHMVGLAYSRPDLSDPPAGRYLTTLFTPISTIVCAVVYLFQRKIRMLIKITTLIFVAIVSIAVGKVGLHGFEGARRHMGRQSIHADIIGQYLRTGDRQLLASLPLYTTPYWSSNELATRLESPALVNALPFELRQHAKNRFSDQSLRSDSPGVLTQIAEAIMNIGVVLAGFAVVLFFTVVFLPIQKFNEHVSRGGQRSKRL
;
A
#
# COMPACT_ATOMS: atom_id res chain seq x y z
N MET A 1 16.57 -28.29 10.96
CA MET A 1 15.62 -27.78 9.95
C MET A 1 14.36 -27.14 10.56
N PRO A 2 13.75 -27.68 11.65
CA PRO A 2 12.60 -27.04 12.28
C PRO A 2 12.95 -25.75 13.06
N ASN A 3 14.12 -25.71 13.69
CA ASN A 3 14.48 -24.67 14.68
C ASN A 3 14.57 -23.24 14.10
N CYS A 4 15.08 -23.06 12.88
CA CYS A 4 15.11 -21.72 12.25
C CYS A 4 13.72 -21.27 11.77
N ILE A 5 12.83 -22.21 11.46
CA ILE A 5 11.46 -21.94 10.98
C ILE A 5 10.56 -21.61 12.18
N TYR A 6 10.68 -22.34 13.28
CA TYR A 6 10.03 -22.00 14.55
C TYR A 6 10.57 -20.69 15.13
N ALA A 7 11.83 -20.33 14.88
CA ALA A 7 12.35 -19.03 15.27
C ALA A 7 11.74 -17.89 14.43
N VAL A 8 11.59 -18.04 13.10
CA VAL A 8 10.99 -17.00 12.26
C VAL A 8 9.47 -16.88 12.51
N ILE A 9 8.74 -18.00 12.57
CA ILE A 9 7.30 -18.02 12.88
C ILE A 9 7.05 -17.64 14.35
N GLY A 10 7.91 -18.06 15.27
CA GLY A 10 7.84 -17.73 16.70
C GLY A 10 8.14 -16.27 16.98
N CYS A 11 9.17 -15.69 16.34
CA CYS A 11 9.41 -14.24 16.39
C CYS A 11 8.24 -13.47 15.74
N PHE A 12 7.66 -13.99 14.67
CA PHE A 12 6.51 -13.38 13.99
C PHE A 12 5.25 -13.37 14.86
N LEU A 13 4.90 -14.49 15.49
CA LEU A 13 3.78 -14.59 16.43
C LEU A 13 4.04 -13.77 17.71
N ALA A 14 5.28 -13.68 18.18
CA ALA A 14 5.65 -12.86 19.32
C ALA A 14 5.56 -11.34 19.02
N LEU A 15 5.88 -10.93 17.78
CA LEU A 15 5.78 -9.53 17.33
C LEU A 15 4.34 -9.08 17.11
N THR A 16 3.42 -10.00 16.79
CA THR A 16 2.00 -9.68 16.58
C THR A 16 1.15 -9.81 17.84
N ASN A 17 1.63 -10.54 18.86
CA ASN A 17 1.04 -10.61 20.21
C ASN A 17 1.43 -9.45 21.15
N ILE A 18 1.98 -8.34 20.65
CA ILE A 18 2.21 -7.11 21.45
C ILE A 18 0.89 -6.35 21.69
N HIS A 19 -0.22 -7.07 21.80
CA HIS A 19 -1.49 -6.56 22.32
C HIS A 19 -1.76 -7.31 23.62
N GLY A 20 -0.95 -7.03 24.64
CA GLY A 20 -1.44 -7.18 26.01
C GLY A 20 -2.66 -6.28 26.12
N LYS A 21 -3.86 -6.85 26.27
CA LYS A 21 -5.00 -6.08 26.76
C LYS A 21 -4.58 -5.54 28.13
N PRO A 22 -4.50 -4.21 28.32
CA PRO A 22 -4.32 -3.69 29.66
C PRO A 22 -5.53 -4.13 30.48
N GLY A 23 -5.29 -4.71 31.66
CA GLY A 23 -6.35 -4.94 32.62
C GLY A 23 -6.95 -3.59 33.01
N SER A 24 -8.22 -3.56 33.39
CA SER A 24 -8.96 -2.36 33.81
C SER A 24 -8.43 -1.70 35.10
N GLN A 25 -7.21 -2.03 35.54
CA GLN A 25 -6.54 -1.46 36.72
C GLN A 25 -5.32 -0.58 36.36
N ASP A 26 -4.96 -0.46 35.07
CA ASP A 26 -3.76 0.27 34.61
C ASP A 26 -4.07 1.61 33.90
N ALA A 27 -5.29 2.15 34.05
CA ALA A 27 -5.76 3.35 33.35
C ALA A 27 -5.02 4.64 33.79
N PHE A 28 -4.63 5.49 32.84
CA PHE A 28 -4.15 6.84 33.17
C PHE A 28 -5.29 7.65 33.78
N VAL A 29 -4.96 8.64 34.61
CA VAL A 29 -5.97 9.52 35.23
C VAL A 29 -5.69 10.95 34.81
N LEU A 30 -6.66 11.62 34.22
CA LEU A 30 -6.62 13.06 33.99
C LEU A 30 -7.33 13.76 35.14
N GLU A 31 -6.60 14.61 35.86
CA GLU A 31 -7.13 15.51 36.86
C GLU A 31 -7.33 16.89 36.27
N ILE A 32 -8.53 17.45 36.44
CA ILE A 32 -8.89 18.80 35.99
C ILE A 32 -9.45 19.56 37.18
N ASP A 33 -8.81 20.68 37.55
CA ASP A 33 -9.42 21.65 38.46
C ASP A 33 -10.47 22.44 37.69
N ALA A 34 -11.75 22.24 38.00
CA ALA A 34 -12.83 22.93 37.31
C ALA A 34 -13.89 23.49 38.26
N SER A 35 -14.63 24.49 37.81
CA SER A 35 -15.90 24.90 38.41
C SER A 35 -16.88 25.37 37.35
N ASN A 36 -18.15 25.07 37.56
CA ASN A 36 -19.24 25.56 36.72
C ASN A 36 -20.43 25.92 37.64
N PRO A 37 -20.81 27.20 37.74
CA PRO A 37 -21.91 27.64 38.59
C PRO A 37 -23.25 26.98 38.27
N LYS A 38 -23.47 26.55 37.02
CA LYS A 38 -24.69 25.85 36.60
C LYS A 38 -24.57 24.33 36.65
N GLY A 39 -23.35 23.81 36.87
CA GLY A 39 -23.05 22.38 36.71
C GLY A 39 -23.21 21.92 35.26
N GLY A 40 -23.20 20.60 35.07
CA GLY A 40 -23.47 19.97 33.77
C GLY A 40 -22.42 18.94 33.37
N LEU A 41 -22.69 18.25 32.27
CA LEU A 41 -21.83 17.17 31.77
C LEU A 41 -20.55 17.75 31.15
N MET A 42 -19.39 17.38 31.67
CA MET A 42 -18.10 17.62 31.02
C MET A 42 -17.61 16.32 30.39
N GLU A 43 -17.20 16.39 29.13
CA GLU A 43 -16.67 15.25 28.39
C GLU A 43 -15.17 15.45 28.12
N VAL A 44 -14.41 14.37 28.15
CA VAL A 44 -12.98 14.36 27.85
C VAL A 44 -12.75 13.32 26.77
N PHE A 45 -12.27 13.76 25.62
CA PHE A 45 -11.87 12.91 24.51
C PHE A 45 -10.35 12.81 24.47
N PHE A 46 -9.84 11.62 24.17
CA PHE A 46 -8.40 11.38 24.09
C PHE A 46 -8.06 10.61 22.83
N ASP A 47 -7.04 11.07 22.11
CA ASP A 47 -6.58 10.44 20.87
C ASP A 47 -5.51 9.40 21.17
N VAL A 48 -5.78 8.13 20.87
CA VAL A 48 -4.82 7.01 20.97
C VAL A 48 -4.15 6.67 19.63
N GLY A 49 -4.24 7.57 18.65
CA GLY A 49 -3.74 7.41 17.28
C GLY A 49 -4.82 7.20 16.23
N ARG A 50 -6.08 7.54 16.52
CA ARG A 50 -7.24 7.38 15.61
C ARG A 50 -8.07 8.66 15.50
N ASP A 51 -7.49 9.81 15.86
CA ASP A 51 -8.18 11.07 16.13
C ASP A 51 -9.23 10.92 17.23
N TYR A 52 -10.01 11.98 17.48
CA TYR A 52 -11.10 11.94 18.46
C TYR A 52 -12.21 11.01 17.97
N SER A 53 -12.20 9.80 18.49
CA SER A 53 -13.20 8.77 18.26
C SER A 53 -14.23 8.79 19.39
N HIS A 54 -15.51 8.57 19.08
CA HIS A 54 -16.55 8.33 20.09
C HIS A 54 -16.31 7.05 20.91
N LEU A 55 -15.25 6.29 20.60
CA LEU A 55 -14.82 5.13 21.38
C LEU A 55 -13.79 5.47 22.45
N ASP A 56 -13.16 6.65 22.39
CA ASP A 56 -12.03 7.04 23.25
C ASP A 56 -12.36 8.35 23.99
N TRP A 57 -13.34 8.25 24.89
CA TRP A 57 -13.85 9.37 25.68
C TRP A 57 -14.30 8.92 27.07
N THR A 58 -14.45 9.88 27.97
CA THR A 58 -14.95 9.70 29.33
C THR A 58 -15.71 10.94 29.78
N THR A 59 -16.60 10.80 30.74
CA THR A 59 -17.47 11.91 31.20
C THR A 59 -17.51 12.04 32.69
N PHE A 60 -17.85 13.24 33.12
CA PHE A 60 -18.12 13.53 34.51
C PHE A 60 -19.22 14.60 34.62
N GLU A 61 -20.21 14.36 35.47
CA GLU A 61 -21.25 15.34 35.76
C GLU A 61 -20.76 16.31 36.84
N LEU A 62 -20.47 17.55 36.43
CA LEU A 62 -19.99 18.59 37.33
C LEU A 62 -21.16 19.10 38.19
N PRO A 63 -21.05 19.05 39.54
CA PRO A 63 -22.04 19.67 40.40
C PRO A 63 -21.99 21.20 40.29
N PRO A 64 -23.14 21.90 40.39
CA PRO A 64 -23.17 23.36 40.42
C PRO A 64 -22.28 23.92 41.54
N SER A 65 -21.22 24.65 41.17
CA SER A 65 -20.24 25.21 42.12
C SER A 65 -19.49 26.38 41.48
N GLY A 66 -19.31 27.47 42.24
CA GLY A 66 -18.41 28.56 41.85
C GLY A 66 -16.94 28.31 42.24
N GLU A 67 -16.70 27.39 43.18
CA GLU A 67 -15.36 27.04 43.67
C GLU A 67 -14.71 25.96 42.80
N LEU A 68 -13.42 26.15 42.51
CA LEU A 68 -12.58 25.17 41.81
C LEU A 68 -12.44 23.91 42.66
N LYS A 69 -12.75 22.76 42.05
CA LYS A 69 -12.53 21.44 42.62
C LYS A 69 -11.82 20.57 41.60
N THR A 70 -11.00 19.64 42.08
CA THR A 70 -10.30 18.68 41.23
C THR A 70 -11.23 17.51 40.90
N TYR A 71 -11.42 17.25 39.61
CA TYR A 71 -12.18 16.11 39.10
C TYR A 71 -11.27 15.14 38.37
N ARG A 72 -11.60 13.84 38.44
CA ARG A 72 -10.78 12.74 37.90
C ARG A 72 -11.50 12.06 36.74
N PHE A 73 -10.77 11.85 35.66
CA PHE A 73 -11.22 11.20 34.45
C PHE A 73 -10.30 10.01 34.14
N GLU A 74 -10.85 8.80 34.12
CA GLU A 74 -10.09 7.62 33.73
C GLU A 74 -9.92 7.59 32.21
N LEU A 75 -8.67 7.46 31.76
CA LEU A 75 -8.29 7.36 30.36
C LEU A 75 -7.70 5.98 30.06
N ALA A 76 -7.72 5.57 28.80
CA ALA A 76 -7.17 4.28 28.41
C ALA A 76 -5.66 4.15 28.75
N ALA A 77 -5.24 2.97 29.20
CA ALA A 77 -3.85 2.59 29.41
C ALA A 77 -3.10 2.38 28.07
N ARG A 78 -3.07 3.42 27.24
CA ARG A 78 -2.48 3.45 25.89
C ARG A 78 -1.77 4.78 25.69
N PRO A 79 -0.81 4.88 24.75
CA PRO A 79 -0.23 6.16 24.38
C PRO A 79 -1.33 7.19 24.06
N ILE A 80 -1.42 8.27 24.84
CA ILE A 80 -2.38 9.35 24.61
C ILE A 80 -1.65 10.45 23.85
N LYS A 81 -2.05 10.70 22.61
CA LYS A 81 -1.46 11.73 21.75
C LYS A 81 -1.98 13.12 22.07
N ARG A 82 -3.29 13.25 22.29
CA ARG A 82 -3.97 14.53 22.47
C ARG A 82 -5.16 14.36 23.40
N ILE A 83 -5.53 15.44 24.05
CA ILE A 83 -6.68 15.50 24.95
C ILE A 83 -7.50 16.72 24.55
N ARG A 84 -8.81 16.49 24.40
CA ARG A 84 -9.83 17.50 24.20
C ARG A 84 -10.79 17.45 25.38
N ILE A 85 -11.17 18.62 25.86
CA ILE A 85 -12.15 18.79 26.93
C ILE A 85 -13.34 19.50 26.29
N ASP A 86 -14.52 18.92 26.43
CA ASP A 86 -15.77 19.49 25.97
C ASP A 86 -16.55 19.97 27.20
N PRO A 87 -16.60 21.30 27.44
CA PRO A 87 -17.33 21.89 28.55
C PRO A 87 -18.83 21.58 28.53
N ALA A 88 -19.49 21.79 29.66
CA ALA A 88 -20.94 21.62 29.74
C ALA A 88 -21.69 22.56 28.79
N GLN A 89 -22.65 21.98 28.05
CA GLN A 89 -23.51 22.68 27.11
C GLN A 89 -24.51 23.57 27.86
N SER A 90 -24.20 24.86 28.02
CA SER A 90 -25.15 25.94 28.36
C SER A 90 -24.42 27.28 28.47
N GLU A 91 -25.16 28.39 28.47
CA GLU A 91 -24.61 29.71 28.76
C GLU A 91 -24.01 29.76 30.17
N THR A 92 -22.70 29.56 30.31
CA THR A 92 -22.04 29.56 31.61
C THR A 92 -20.64 30.17 31.52
N LEU A 93 -20.20 30.74 32.65
CA LEU A 93 -18.80 31.03 32.92
C LEU A 93 -18.19 29.81 33.61
N MET A 94 -17.48 28.99 32.85
CA MET A 94 -16.74 27.85 33.38
C MET A 94 -15.34 28.29 33.76
N ARG A 95 -14.80 27.76 34.86
CA ARG A 95 -13.42 28.01 35.29
C ARG A 95 -12.63 26.72 35.20
N ILE A 96 -11.45 26.77 34.59
CA ILE A 96 -10.48 25.65 34.56
C ILE A 96 -9.14 26.16 35.12
N GLY A 97 -8.64 25.47 36.14
CA GLY A 97 -7.35 25.72 36.77
C GLY A 97 -6.25 24.87 36.16
N GLN A 98 -5.66 23.98 36.96
CA GLN A 98 -4.63 23.07 36.51
C GLN A 98 -5.21 21.80 35.89
N VAL A 99 -4.53 21.27 34.89
CA VAL A 99 -4.82 19.96 34.32
C VAL A 99 -3.57 19.08 34.43
N ARG A 100 -3.72 17.87 34.94
CA ARG A 100 -2.61 16.91 35.17
C ARG A 100 -2.96 15.55 34.63
N LEU A 101 -2.05 14.95 33.86
CA LEU A 101 -2.13 13.54 33.52
C LEU A 101 -1.28 12.74 34.48
N LEU A 102 -1.87 11.72 35.08
CA LEU A 102 -1.27 10.90 36.12
C LEU A 102 -1.19 9.43 35.70
N THR A 103 -0.21 8.73 36.24
CA THR A 103 -0.17 7.26 36.25
C THR A 103 -1.23 6.70 37.22
N PRO A 104 -1.58 5.41 37.15
CA PRO A 104 -2.39 4.75 38.18
C PRO A 104 -1.83 4.90 39.61
N ALA A 105 -0.51 5.06 39.73
CA ALA A 105 0.18 5.27 41.00
C ALA A 105 0.16 6.74 41.48
N GLY A 106 -0.43 7.66 40.71
CA GLY A 106 -0.52 9.09 41.03
C GLY A 106 0.71 9.92 40.65
N GLU A 107 1.63 9.39 39.85
CA GLU A 107 2.78 10.15 39.34
C GLU A 107 2.37 11.04 38.18
N THR A 108 2.76 12.31 38.19
CA THR A 108 2.44 13.25 37.10
C THR A 108 3.30 12.98 35.86
N LEU A 109 2.64 12.63 34.75
CA LEU A 109 3.24 12.43 33.43
C LEU A 109 3.23 13.70 32.58
N ALA A 110 2.18 14.50 32.69
CA ALA A 110 2.04 15.76 31.96
C ALA A 110 1.23 16.76 32.78
N TYR A 111 1.48 18.04 32.50
CA TYR A 111 0.87 19.16 33.19
C TYR A 111 0.51 20.24 32.16
N TRP A 112 -0.68 20.81 32.31
CA TRP A 112 -1.14 21.95 31.53
C TRP A 112 -1.69 23.02 32.47
N GLY A 113 -1.25 24.25 32.27
CA GLY A 113 -1.80 25.42 32.95
C GLY A 113 -2.91 26.09 32.12
N PRO A 114 -3.54 27.14 32.68
CA PRO A 114 -4.55 27.95 31.98
C PRO A 114 -4.11 28.46 30.59
N HIS A 115 -2.82 28.75 30.42
CA HIS A 115 -2.25 29.24 29.16
C HIS A 115 -2.14 28.18 28.06
N ASP A 116 -2.25 26.91 28.43
CA ASP A 116 -2.16 25.78 27.50
C ASP A 116 -3.53 25.38 26.94
N LEU A 117 -4.61 26.04 27.39
CA LEU A 117 -5.95 25.81 26.88
C LEU A 117 -6.16 26.62 25.59
N THR A 118 -6.61 25.93 24.53
CA THR A 118 -6.88 26.55 23.24
C THR A 118 -8.31 26.32 22.80
N ILE A 119 -8.97 27.38 22.33
CA ILE A 119 -10.33 27.30 21.78
C ILE A 119 -10.29 26.46 20.50
N MET A 120 -11.15 25.45 20.42
CA MET A 120 -11.28 24.60 19.24
C MET A 120 -12.62 24.82 18.53
N ASN A 121 -13.72 24.86 19.27
CA ASN A 121 -15.06 25.03 18.70
C ASN A 121 -16.02 25.70 19.71
N GLN A 122 -16.92 26.55 19.20
CA GLN A 122 -18.06 27.14 19.93
C GLN A 122 -17.77 27.65 21.37
N ILE A 123 -16.63 28.31 21.56
CA ILE A 123 -16.27 29.04 22.78
C ILE A 123 -15.99 30.49 22.40
N ASP A 124 -16.58 31.43 23.12
CA ASP A 124 -16.48 32.86 22.81
C ASP A 124 -15.11 33.41 23.20
N SER A 125 -14.66 33.11 24.42
CA SER A 125 -13.36 33.54 24.91
C SER A 125 -12.82 32.67 26.03
N ILE A 126 -11.48 32.63 26.15
CA ILE A 126 -10.75 32.13 27.31
C ILE A 126 -9.93 33.30 27.85
N GLN A 127 -10.24 33.76 29.06
CA GLN A 127 -9.50 34.82 29.75
C GLN A 127 -8.82 34.25 30.99
N ILE A 128 -7.60 34.66 31.26
CA ILE A 128 -6.87 34.18 32.44
C ILE A 128 -6.97 35.23 33.54
N VAL A 129 -7.68 34.87 34.62
CA VAL A 129 -7.92 35.73 35.77
C VAL A 129 -7.41 35.00 37.01
N ASP A 130 -6.48 35.63 37.73
CA ASP A 130 -5.84 35.08 38.94
C ASP A 130 -5.25 33.66 38.75
N GLY A 131 -4.68 33.40 37.56
CA GLY A 131 -4.09 32.10 37.25
C GLY A 131 -5.11 30.98 37.00
N VAL A 132 -6.35 31.34 36.63
CA VAL A 132 -7.43 30.42 36.26
C VAL A 132 -8.00 30.83 34.91
N ALA A 133 -8.23 29.87 34.01
CA ALA A 133 -8.91 30.12 32.76
C ALA A 133 -10.41 30.26 32.99
N VAL A 134 -10.96 31.43 32.70
CA VAL A 134 -12.38 31.74 32.67
C VAL A 134 -12.85 31.60 31.22
N ILE A 135 -13.70 30.61 30.99
CA ILE A 135 -14.21 30.20 29.68
C ILE A 135 -15.65 30.69 29.55
N THR A 136 -15.90 31.50 28.53
CA THR A 136 -17.23 32.01 28.21
C THR A 136 -17.86 31.16 27.11
N ILE A 137 -18.95 30.47 27.43
CA ILE A 137 -19.66 29.58 26.50
C ILE A 137 -20.95 30.28 26.02
N PRO A 138 -21.15 30.46 24.69
CA PRO A 138 -22.38 31.03 24.14
C PRO A 138 -23.63 30.24 24.50
N ALA A 139 -24.78 30.91 24.60
CA ALA A 139 -26.05 30.28 24.97
C ALA A 139 -26.58 29.26 23.95
N ASP A 140 -26.18 29.40 22.68
CA ASP A 140 -26.53 28.54 21.55
C ASP A 140 -25.47 27.47 21.23
N SER A 141 -24.43 27.35 22.07
CA SER A 141 -23.38 26.35 21.92
C SER A 141 -23.91 24.94 22.21
N ASN A 142 -23.77 24.04 21.23
CA ASN A 142 -24.15 22.63 21.35
C ASN A 142 -22.95 21.67 21.29
N ASP A 143 -21.75 22.21 21.06
CA ASP A 143 -20.52 21.46 20.89
C ASP A 143 -19.27 22.32 21.25
N PRO A 144 -19.20 22.88 22.47
CA PRO A 144 -18.04 23.65 22.91
C PRO A 144 -16.83 22.72 23.09
N MET A 145 -15.67 23.09 22.54
CA MET A 145 -14.45 22.28 22.60
C MET A 145 -13.22 23.10 22.97
N ILE A 146 -12.43 22.55 23.90
CA ILE A 146 -11.12 23.06 24.32
C ILE A 146 -10.06 22.00 24.03
N PHE A 147 -8.95 22.42 23.46
CA PHE A 147 -7.79 21.58 23.22
C PHE A 147 -6.67 21.89 24.21
N LEU A 148 -6.04 20.83 24.77
CA LEU A 148 -4.83 20.97 25.58
C LEU A 148 -3.59 21.05 24.69
N ARG A 149 -2.85 22.14 24.77
CA ARG A 149 -1.65 22.37 23.97
C ARG A 149 -0.51 21.44 24.41
N GLY A 150 0.03 20.68 23.46
CA GLY A 150 1.12 19.72 23.71
C GLY A 150 0.63 18.27 23.75
N SER A 151 1.54 17.32 23.50
CA SER A 151 1.23 15.89 23.44
C SER A 151 1.80 15.17 24.66
N PRO A 152 0.97 14.48 25.47
CA PRO A 152 1.49 13.59 26.51
C PRO A 152 1.98 12.26 25.95
N GLY A 153 2.02 12.11 24.62
CA GLY A 153 2.31 10.85 23.93
C GLY A 153 3.65 10.26 24.34
N GLU A 154 4.70 11.07 24.39
CA GLU A 154 6.04 10.58 24.78
C GLU A 154 6.06 10.08 26.24
N ALA A 155 5.49 10.86 27.17
CA ALA A 155 5.47 10.52 28.60
C ALA A 155 4.63 9.25 28.88
N THR A 156 3.44 9.17 28.29
CA THR A 156 2.56 8.00 28.39
C THR A 156 3.20 6.76 27.74
N THR A 157 3.83 6.92 26.57
CA THR A 157 4.49 5.82 25.86
C THR A 157 5.69 5.29 26.64
N ARG A 158 6.52 6.19 27.19
CA ARG A 158 7.69 5.84 27.98
C ARG A 158 7.30 5.15 29.28
N TRP A 159 6.27 5.63 29.96
CA TRP A 159 5.76 5.02 31.19
C TRP A 159 5.24 3.59 30.94
N LEU A 160 4.52 3.39 29.84
CA LEU A 160 4.06 2.06 29.42
C LEU A 160 5.21 1.12 28.98
N GLY A 161 6.46 1.57 29.01
CA GLY A 161 7.63 0.76 28.67
C GLY A 161 7.71 0.40 27.18
N TYR A 162 6.99 1.13 26.33
CA TYR A 162 7.00 0.86 24.89
C TYR A 162 8.36 1.21 24.28
N ARG A 163 8.87 0.30 23.46
CA ARG A 163 10.03 0.59 22.61
C ARG A 163 9.59 1.50 21.46
N LEU A 164 10.32 2.58 21.26
CA LEU A 164 10.12 3.51 20.14
C LEU A 164 10.92 3.03 18.94
N VAL A 165 10.45 3.36 17.74
CA VAL A 165 11.07 2.99 16.47
C VAL A 165 12.12 4.03 16.11
N GLY A 166 13.40 3.63 16.10
CA GLY A 166 14.51 4.48 15.67
C GLY A 166 14.88 4.29 14.20
N LYS A 167 15.87 5.07 13.76
CA LYS A 167 16.41 5.01 12.38
C LYS A 167 17.01 3.63 12.05
N ALA A 168 17.74 3.03 13.00
CA ALA A 168 18.41 1.75 12.79
C ALA A 168 17.40 0.62 12.56
N GLU A 169 16.29 0.65 13.29
CA GLU A 169 15.18 -0.28 13.20
C GLU A 169 14.52 -0.19 11.81
N ILE A 170 14.18 1.02 11.35
CA ILE A 170 13.61 1.23 10.01
C ILE A 170 14.56 0.71 8.92
N VAL A 171 15.85 1.04 9.00
CA VAL A 171 16.85 0.58 8.02
C VAL A 171 16.95 -0.95 8.02
N ALA A 172 16.96 -1.59 9.19
CA ALA A 172 16.99 -3.04 9.30
C ALA A 172 15.74 -3.70 8.69
N ILE A 173 14.54 -3.17 8.96
CA ILE A 173 13.29 -3.67 8.38
C ILE A 173 13.30 -3.47 6.86
N ALA A 174 13.74 -2.32 6.36
CA ALA A 174 13.85 -2.05 4.93
C ALA A 174 14.77 -3.08 4.24
N ILE A 175 15.96 -3.36 4.81
CA ILE A 175 16.89 -4.37 4.29
C ILE A 175 16.24 -5.76 4.30
N LEU A 176 15.54 -6.13 5.36
CA LEU A 176 14.85 -7.41 5.46
C LEU A 176 13.73 -7.55 4.43
N LEU A 177 12.92 -6.51 4.22
CA LEU A 177 11.84 -6.50 3.23
C LEU A 177 12.39 -6.57 1.80
N VAL A 178 13.40 -5.76 1.47
CA VAL A 178 14.07 -5.81 0.16
C VAL A 178 14.65 -7.20 -0.08
N SER A 179 15.33 -7.77 0.91
CA SER A 179 15.89 -9.13 0.83
C SER A 179 14.81 -10.17 0.62
N ALA A 180 13.71 -10.11 1.39
CA ALA A 180 12.58 -11.03 1.26
C ALA A 180 11.94 -10.94 -0.14
N ILE A 181 11.71 -9.74 -0.66
CA ILE A 181 11.17 -9.50 -2.00
C ILE A 181 12.13 -10.02 -3.07
N SER A 182 13.42 -9.73 -2.96
CA SER A 182 14.44 -10.21 -3.92
C SER A 182 14.57 -11.73 -3.93
N ILE A 183 14.58 -12.38 -2.76
CA ILE A 183 14.61 -13.85 -2.64
C ILE A 183 13.34 -14.45 -3.24
N SER A 184 12.17 -13.86 -2.96
CA SER A 184 10.87 -14.26 -3.51
C SER A 184 10.86 -14.18 -5.04
N TRP A 185 11.27 -13.03 -5.58
CA TRP A 185 11.33 -12.78 -7.01
C TRP A 185 12.31 -13.74 -7.70
N TRP A 186 13.51 -13.91 -7.14
CA TRP A 186 14.52 -14.81 -7.69
C TRP A 186 14.08 -16.28 -7.66
N GLY A 187 13.45 -16.71 -6.56
CA GLY A 187 12.88 -18.04 -6.43
C GLY A 187 11.80 -18.30 -7.49
N ALA A 188 10.88 -17.35 -7.68
CA ALA A 188 9.85 -17.41 -8.70
C ALA A 188 10.45 -17.42 -10.12
N PHE A 189 11.40 -16.51 -10.40
CA PHE A 189 12.08 -16.44 -11.69
C PHE A 189 12.79 -17.74 -12.06
N THR A 190 13.56 -18.32 -11.13
CA THR A 190 14.25 -19.59 -11.36
C THR A 190 13.31 -20.79 -11.49
N ALA A 191 12.09 -20.70 -10.94
CA ALA A 191 11.03 -21.68 -11.18
C ALA A 191 10.48 -21.58 -12.62
N LEU A 192 10.29 -20.35 -13.12
CA LEU A 192 9.64 -20.08 -14.40
C LEU A 192 10.57 -20.19 -15.61
N VAL A 193 11.86 -19.87 -15.47
CA VAL A 193 12.83 -19.82 -16.58
C VAL A 193 13.27 -21.21 -17.08
N GLN A 194 12.78 -22.29 -16.48
CA GLN A 194 13.12 -23.65 -16.87
C GLN A 194 12.42 -24.04 -18.18
N SER A 195 13.05 -23.77 -19.32
CA SER A 195 12.46 -24.05 -20.63
C SER A 195 12.42 -25.55 -20.95
N PRO A 196 11.22 -26.10 -21.25
CA PRO A 196 11.08 -27.46 -21.78
C PRO A 196 11.30 -27.52 -23.30
N ASN A 197 11.50 -26.38 -23.98
CA ASN A 197 11.67 -26.29 -25.43
C ASN A 197 13.14 -26.05 -25.84
N GLY A 198 14.08 -26.30 -24.93
CA GLY A 198 15.52 -26.16 -25.19
C GLY A 198 16.03 -24.72 -25.24
N ASN A 199 15.21 -23.71 -24.92
CA ASN A 199 15.70 -22.34 -24.80
C ASN A 199 16.72 -22.25 -23.66
N SER A 200 17.84 -21.56 -23.91
CA SER A 200 18.80 -21.31 -22.85
C SER A 200 18.19 -20.41 -21.76
N ARG A 201 18.48 -20.73 -20.49
CA ARG A 201 18.05 -19.89 -19.35
C ARG A 201 18.51 -18.44 -19.51
N LYS A 202 19.72 -18.24 -20.07
CA LYS A 202 20.27 -16.91 -20.38
C LYS A 202 19.39 -16.16 -21.38
N GLY A 203 18.92 -16.81 -22.44
CA GLY A 203 18.06 -16.17 -23.46
C GLY A 203 16.70 -15.75 -22.90
N VAL A 204 16.05 -16.60 -22.11
CA VAL A 204 14.80 -16.22 -21.42
C VAL A 204 15.04 -15.09 -20.42
N GLY A 205 16.14 -15.15 -19.67
CA GLY A 205 16.47 -14.11 -18.69
C GLY A 205 16.77 -12.75 -19.31
N LEU A 206 17.52 -12.71 -20.41
CA LEU A 206 17.74 -11.48 -21.15
C LEU A 206 16.44 -10.93 -21.76
N ALA A 207 15.56 -11.79 -22.27
CA ALA A 207 14.25 -11.36 -22.78
C ALA A 207 13.35 -10.79 -21.67
N ALA A 208 13.36 -11.39 -20.48
CA ALA A 208 12.64 -10.87 -19.31
C ALA A 208 13.26 -9.56 -18.80
N ALA A 209 14.58 -9.40 -18.84
CA ALA A 209 15.25 -8.15 -18.55
C ALA A 209 14.87 -7.05 -19.56
N SER A 210 14.77 -7.38 -20.85
CA SER A 210 14.20 -6.46 -21.85
C SER A 210 12.76 -6.07 -21.52
N THR A 211 11.91 -7.00 -21.11
CA THR A 211 10.54 -6.67 -20.65
C THR A 211 10.58 -5.65 -19.52
N PHE A 212 11.37 -5.94 -18.48
CA PHE A 212 11.50 -5.09 -17.32
C PHE A 212 11.92 -3.68 -17.72
N LEU A 213 13.01 -3.55 -18.47
CA LEU A 213 13.56 -2.25 -18.88
C LEU A 213 12.60 -1.47 -19.78
N PHE A 214 11.86 -2.16 -20.65
CA PHE A 214 10.86 -1.53 -21.52
C PHE A 214 9.70 -0.97 -20.71
N VAL A 215 9.05 -1.81 -19.90
CA VAL A 215 7.87 -1.40 -19.10
C VAL A 215 8.27 -0.36 -18.05
N PHE A 216 9.41 -0.55 -17.39
CA PHE A 216 9.92 0.40 -16.40
C PHE A 216 10.29 1.72 -17.07
N GLY A 217 11.03 1.70 -18.18
CA GLY A 217 11.40 2.91 -18.93
C GLY A 217 10.18 3.71 -19.41
N CYS A 218 9.14 3.04 -19.93
CA CYS A 218 7.89 3.70 -20.28
C CYS A 218 7.18 4.29 -19.07
N ARG A 219 7.10 3.56 -17.95
CA ARG A 219 6.49 4.10 -16.71
C ARG A 219 7.28 5.24 -16.10
N LEU A 220 8.61 5.22 -16.19
CA LEU A 220 9.46 6.35 -15.81
C LEU A 220 9.17 7.58 -16.65
N ALA A 221 9.05 7.44 -17.97
CA ALA A 221 8.68 8.54 -18.86
C ALA A 221 7.27 9.09 -18.56
N LEU A 222 6.33 8.22 -18.15
CA LEU A 222 5.01 8.65 -17.70
C LEU A 222 5.06 9.40 -16.37
N LEU A 223 5.90 8.96 -15.42
CA LEU A 223 6.08 9.65 -14.14
C LEU A 223 6.80 11.00 -14.32
N ASP A 224 7.79 11.08 -15.20
CA ASP A 224 8.44 12.32 -15.60
C ASP A 224 7.39 13.36 -16.06
N GLN A 225 6.40 12.90 -16.82
CA GLN A 225 5.37 13.77 -17.38
C GLN A 225 4.22 14.08 -16.40
N PHE A 226 3.81 13.13 -15.56
CA PHE A 226 2.53 13.20 -14.83
C PHE A 226 2.64 13.11 -13.31
N SER A 227 3.83 12.90 -12.74
CA SER A 227 3.99 12.85 -11.28
C SER A 227 3.87 14.23 -10.63
N SER A 228 3.57 14.24 -9.33
CA SER A 228 3.47 15.44 -8.51
C SER A 228 4.22 15.20 -7.19
N PRO A 229 4.97 16.18 -6.66
CA PRO A 229 5.59 16.07 -5.34
C PRO A 229 4.58 16.24 -4.20
N ILE A 230 3.33 16.57 -4.48
CA ILE A 230 2.35 16.94 -3.46
C ILE A 230 1.70 15.69 -2.90
N PRO A 231 1.65 15.55 -1.55
CA PRO A 231 0.88 14.47 -0.94
C PRO A 231 -0.57 14.52 -1.40
N TYR A 232 -1.13 13.35 -1.72
CA TYR A 232 -2.46 13.20 -2.25
C TYR A 232 -3.33 12.35 -1.32
N TRP A 233 -4.47 12.92 -0.92
CA TRP A 233 -5.49 12.22 -0.13
C TRP A 233 -4.90 11.61 1.14
N ASP A 234 -5.00 10.29 1.29
CA ASP A 234 -4.63 9.57 2.49
C ASP A 234 -3.16 9.79 2.88
N GLU A 235 -2.26 10.18 1.96
CA GLU A 235 -0.84 10.45 2.26
C GLU A 235 -0.63 11.58 3.28
N TRP A 236 -1.55 12.57 3.34
CA TRP A 236 -1.51 13.63 4.36
C TRP A 236 -1.65 13.05 5.78
N ASP A 237 -2.40 11.96 5.91
CA ASP A 237 -2.65 11.30 7.18
C ASP A 237 -1.71 10.14 7.40
N SER A 238 -1.76 9.13 6.54
CA SER A 238 -1.09 7.86 6.77
C SER A 238 0.42 7.96 6.77
N ASP A 239 0.96 8.78 5.87
CA ASP A 239 2.39 8.81 5.60
C ASP A 239 3.02 9.98 6.36
N LEU A 240 2.37 11.15 6.34
CA LEU A 240 2.84 12.31 7.09
C LEU A 240 2.39 12.29 8.56
N HIS A 241 1.08 12.46 8.82
CA HIS A 241 0.58 12.74 10.16
C HIS A 241 0.75 11.57 11.16
N PHE A 242 0.48 10.34 10.73
CA PHE A 242 0.47 9.17 11.59
C PHE A 242 1.77 8.37 11.58
N LEU A 243 2.69 8.66 10.66
CA LEU A 243 3.93 7.91 10.48
C LEU A 243 5.19 8.78 10.59
N ILE A 244 5.37 9.76 9.71
CA ILE A 244 6.60 10.57 9.66
C ILE A 244 6.70 11.55 10.82
N LEU A 245 5.62 12.26 11.17
CA LEU A 245 5.64 13.19 12.31
C LEU A 245 5.98 12.50 13.63
N PRO A 246 5.31 11.40 14.04
CA PRO A 246 5.68 10.66 15.25
C PRO A 246 7.12 10.17 15.23
N PHE A 247 7.64 9.83 14.05
CA PHE A 247 9.02 9.39 13.91
C PHE A 247 10.03 10.53 14.09
N GLN A 248 9.75 11.70 13.51
CA GLN A 248 10.59 12.89 13.68
C GLN A 248 10.67 13.34 15.13
N ASP A 249 9.55 13.29 15.82
CA ASP A 249 9.41 13.68 17.22
C ASP A 249 9.87 12.58 18.19
N GLY A 250 10.29 11.41 17.67
CA GLY A 250 10.89 10.35 18.47
C GLY A 250 9.89 9.43 19.20
N TYR A 251 8.58 9.54 18.96
CA TYR A 251 7.55 8.75 19.63
C TYR A 251 6.80 7.74 18.73
N LEU A 252 7.31 7.44 17.53
CA LEU A 252 6.71 6.40 16.67
C LEU A 252 6.78 5.03 17.35
N HIS A 253 5.61 4.43 17.58
CA HIS A 253 5.50 3.10 18.19
C HIS A 253 5.59 1.98 17.14
N TRP A 254 6.09 0.80 17.54
CA TRP A 254 6.19 -0.37 16.66
C TRP A 254 4.85 -0.78 16.05
N SER A 255 3.75 -0.70 16.81
CA SER A 255 2.43 -1.08 16.28
C SER A 255 2.01 -0.20 15.11
N ALA A 256 2.43 1.08 15.06
CA ALA A 256 2.07 1.99 13.98
C ALA A 256 2.60 1.53 12.62
N LEU A 257 3.66 0.70 12.58
CA LEU A 257 4.14 0.09 11.34
C LEU A 257 3.21 -1.02 10.83
N PHE A 258 2.53 -1.73 11.74
CA PHE A 258 1.68 -2.89 11.45
C PHE A 258 0.17 -2.62 11.56
N GLU A 259 -0.21 -1.44 12.06
CA GLU A 259 -1.59 -1.06 12.28
C GLU A 259 -2.36 -1.01 10.96
N GLN A 260 -3.64 -1.34 11.03
CA GLN A 260 -4.48 -1.31 9.85
C GLN A 260 -4.78 0.13 9.44
N GLN A 261 -4.61 0.46 8.16
CA GLN A 261 -5.13 1.66 7.54
C GLN A 261 -6.30 1.26 6.67
N ASN A 262 -7.51 1.72 7.03
CA ASN A 262 -8.75 1.18 6.47
C ASN A 262 -8.79 -0.34 6.63
N GLU A 263 -8.95 -1.13 5.57
CA GLU A 263 -8.87 -2.61 5.57
C GLU A 263 -7.46 -3.14 5.27
N HIS A 264 -6.42 -2.29 5.25
CA HIS A 264 -5.11 -2.63 4.69
C HIS A 264 -4.01 -2.61 5.74
N ARG A 265 -3.20 -3.68 5.79
CA ARG A 265 -1.92 -3.67 6.51
C ARG A 265 -0.81 -3.43 5.49
N ILE A 266 -0.29 -2.21 5.50
CA ILE A 266 0.54 -1.68 4.40
C ILE A 266 1.99 -1.45 4.84
N LEU A 267 2.58 -2.37 5.62
CA LEU A 267 3.94 -2.23 6.16
C LEU A 267 4.93 -1.86 5.06
N LEU A 268 4.85 -2.51 3.89
CA LEU A 268 5.79 -2.25 2.80
C LEU A 268 5.71 -0.79 2.33
N THR A 269 4.50 -0.26 2.14
CA THR A 269 4.30 1.15 1.75
C THR A 269 4.79 2.10 2.83
N ARG A 270 4.48 1.83 4.11
CA ARG A 270 5.00 2.63 5.23
C ARG A 270 6.51 2.63 5.29
N ILE A 271 7.15 1.47 5.10
CA ILE A 271 8.60 1.36 5.09
C ILE A 271 9.19 2.12 3.90
N ILE A 272 8.59 2.06 2.71
CA ILE A 272 9.01 2.89 1.57
C ILE A 272 8.95 4.39 1.92
N ALA A 273 7.85 4.84 2.52
CA ALA A 273 7.66 6.25 2.89
C ALA A 273 8.68 6.72 3.95
N ILE A 274 8.79 6.02 5.08
CA ILE A 274 9.64 6.43 6.20
C ILE A 274 11.13 6.20 5.91
N PHE A 275 11.50 5.12 5.22
CA PHE A 275 12.89 4.91 4.79
C PHE A 275 13.29 5.93 3.73
N GLY A 276 12.41 6.23 2.77
CA GLY A 276 12.58 7.32 1.82
C GLY A 276 12.81 8.65 2.53
N PHE A 277 11.97 8.98 3.51
CA PHE A 277 12.12 10.17 4.34
C PHE A 277 13.45 10.24 5.10
N ILE A 278 13.91 9.13 5.71
CA ILE A 278 15.18 9.07 6.43
C ILE A 278 16.37 9.38 5.52
N LEU A 279 16.37 8.84 4.30
CA LEU A 279 17.45 9.03 3.33
C LEU A 279 17.38 10.38 2.62
N ASN A 280 16.16 10.88 2.37
CA ASN A 280 15.94 12.09 1.60
C ASN A 280 15.95 13.37 2.45
N GLY A 281 15.57 13.26 3.73
CA GLY A 281 15.39 14.40 4.63
C GLY A 281 14.03 15.11 4.48
N GLU A 282 13.22 14.69 3.50
CA GLU A 282 11.87 15.18 3.23
C GLU A 282 11.01 14.07 2.63
N TYR A 283 9.70 14.18 2.78
CA TYR A 283 8.74 13.24 2.24
C TYR A 283 8.41 13.63 0.80
N ASP A 284 8.87 12.83 -0.15
CA ASP A 284 8.52 12.99 -1.56
C ASP A 284 7.71 11.76 -2.05
N PRO A 285 6.40 11.92 -2.35
CA PRO A 285 5.55 10.87 -2.87
C PRO A 285 6.08 10.19 -4.14
N ARG A 286 6.90 10.90 -4.95
CA ARG A 286 7.49 10.35 -6.18
C ARG A 286 8.40 9.15 -5.90
N ILE A 287 9.02 9.06 -4.72
CA ILE A 287 9.79 7.88 -4.30
C ILE A 287 8.88 6.64 -4.23
N GLY A 288 7.67 6.79 -3.67
CA GLY A 288 6.66 5.74 -3.63
C GLY A 288 6.17 5.36 -5.03
N MET A 289 5.97 6.34 -5.91
CA MET A 289 5.57 6.11 -7.31
C MET A 289 6.64 5.32 -8.10
N LEU A 290 7.92 5.67 -7.93
CA LEU A 290 9.04 4.93 -8.54
C LEU A 290 9.13 3.49 -8.03
N ALA A 291 8.98 3.28 -6.73
CA ALA A 291 8.92 1.93 -6.15
C ALA A 291 7.75 1.12 -6.74
N GLY A 292 6.57 1.75 -6.89
CA GLY A 292 5.41 1.16 -7.55
C GLY A 292 5.69 0.75 -9.01
N ALA A 293 6.26 1.65 -9.81
CA ALA A 293 6.62 1.40 -11.20
C ALA A 293 7.66 0.26 -11.34
N PHE A 294 8.63 0.20 -10.42
CA PHE A 294 9.61 -0.89 -10.36
C PHE A 294 8.92 -2.24 -10.07
N MET A 295 8.09 -2.30 -9.03
CA MET A 295 7.40 -3.53 -8.62
C MET A 295 6.46 -4.04 -9.71
N TRP A 296 5.72 -3.16 -10.37
CA TRP A 296 4.91 -3.50 -11.53
C TRP A 296 5.75 -4.16 -12.63
N SER A 297 6.83 -3.49 -13.04
CA SER A 297 7.69 -3.95 -14.13
C SER A 297 8.36 -5.28 -13.80
N ALA A 298 8.73 -5.49 -12.53
CA ALA A 298 9.27 -6.75 -12.03
C ALA A 298 8.25 -7.90 -12.10
N GLY A 299 6.96 -7.62 -11.85
CA GLY A 299 5.87 -8.61 -11.96
C GLY A 299 5.61 -8.99 -13.42
N ILE A 300 5.51 -8.00 -14.31
CA ILE A 300 5.34 -8.23 -15.75
C ILE A 300 6.52 -9.00 -16.36
N ALA A 301 7.74 -8.76 -15.88
CA ALA A 301 8.93 -9.52 -16.29
C ALA A 301 8.85 -11.00 -15.89
N LEU A 302 8.31 -11.34 -14.70
CA LEU A 302 8.10 -12.74 -14.30
C LEU A 302 7.07 -13.44 -15.19
N ILE A 303 5.95 -12.78 -15.47
CA ILE A 303 4.88 -13.30 -16.33
C ILE A 303 5.42 -13.51 -17.76
N SER A 304 6.21 -12.56 -18.27
CA SER A 304 6.88 -12.70 -19.57
C SER A 304 7.92 -13.81 -19.57
N ALA A 305 8.70 -13.98 -18.51
CA ALA A 305 9.64 -15.10 -18.37
C ALA A 305 8.92 -16.46 -18.42
N ALA A 306 7.75 -16.57 -17.79
CA ALA A 306 6.91 -17.76 -17.86
C ALA A 306 6.49 -18.05 -19.32
N ALA A 307 6.01 -17.05 -20.06
CA ALA A 307 5.62 -17.20 -21.46
C ALA A 307 6.82 -17.54 -22.37
N PHE A 308 7.96 -16.85 -22.22
CA PHE A 308 9.19 -17.12 -22.96
C PHE A 308 9.77 -18.50 -22.72
N SER A 309 9.59 -19.06 -21.52
CA SER A 309 10.02 -20.42 -21.23
C SER A 309 9.32 -21.45 -22.13
N LEU A 310 8.08 -21.17 -22.54
CA LEU A 310 7.24 -22.05 -23.36
C LEU A 310 7.31 -21.74 -24.86
N LEU A 311 7.62 -20.52 -25.27
CA LEU A 311 7.66 -20.16 -26.68
C LEU A 311 9.02 -20.49 -27.31
N PRO A 312 9.08 -21.03 -28.54
CA PRO A 312 10.31 -20.98 -29.31
C PRO A 312 10.76 -19.52 -29.49
N ARG A 313 12.06 -19.26 -29.43
CA ARG A 313 12.66 -17.92 -29.48
C ARG A 313 12.10 -17.00 -30.58
N LYS A 314 11.89 -17.52 -31.79
CA LYS A 314 11.31 -16.77 -32.93
C LYS A 314 9.91 -16.21 -32.68
N TRP A 315 9.17 -16.78 -31.73
CA TRP A 315 7.82 -16.36 -31.36
C TRP A 315 7.79 -15.39 -30.17
N TYR A 316 8.95 -15.00 -29.62
CA TYR A 316 8.99 -14.00 -28.54
C TYR A 316 8.32 -12.68 -28.96
N ILE A 317 8.42 -12.32 -30.24
CA ILE A 317 7.76 -11.14 -30.82
C ILE A 317 6.24 -11.12 -30.59
N ALA A 318 5.61 -12.27 -30.37
CA ALA A 318 4.18 -12.36 -30.09
C ALA A 318 3.77 -11.73 -28.75
N LEU A 319 4.73 -11.45 -27.85
CA LEU A 319 4.49 -10.78 -26.57
C LEU A 319 4.59 -9.25 -26.64
N ILE A 320 5.00 -8.67 -27.78
CA ILE A 320 5.12 -7.20 -27.93
C ILE A 320 3.78 -6.47 -27.62
N PRO A 321 2.61 -6.92 -28.10
CA PRO A 321 1.35 -6.25 -27.77
C PRO A 321 1.06 -6.23 -26.27
N PHE A 322 1.36 -7.33 -25.56
CA PHE A 322 1.23 -7.41 -24.12
C PHE A 322 2.14 -6.39 -23.42
N TRP A 323 3.38 -6.24 -23.88
CA TRP A 323 4.32 -5.26 -23.34
C TRP A 323 3.85 -3.83 -23.51
N ILE A 324 3.42 -3.47 -24.73
CA ILE A 324 2.88 -2.13 -25.04
C ILE A 324 1.73 -1.83 -24.08
N VAL A 325 0.78 -2.76 -23.95
CA VAL A 325 -0.37 -2.63 -23.05
C VAL A 325 0.05 -2.42 -21.59
N THR A 326 1.00 -3.21 -21.07
CA THR A 326 1.48 -3.08 -19.67
C THR A 326 2.26 -1.80 -19.38
N ALA A 327 2.75 -1.15 -20.45
CA ALA A 327 3.48 0.11 -20.40
C ALA A 327 2.56 1.33 -20.45
N LEU A 328 1.28 1.18 -20.83
CA LEU A 328 0.32 2.29 -20.91
C LEU A 328 -0.18 2.72 -19.51
N PRO A 329 -0.57 4.00 -19.33
CA PRO A 329 -1.05 4.54 -18.06
C PRO A 329 -2.55 4.21 -17.82
N PHE A 330 -2.99 2.99 -18.09
CA PHE A 330 -4.40 2.62 -17.84
C PHE A 330 -4.73 2.71 -16.35
N ASP A 331 -3.77 2.45 -15.47
CA ASP A 331 -3.86 2.56 -14.02
C ASP A 331 -3.25 3.87 -13.48
N PHE A 332 -3.35 4.97 -14.25
CA PHE A 332 -2.72 6.26 -13.90
C PHE A 332 -2.95 6.69 -12.45
N ALA A 333 -4.15 6.42 -11.89
CA ALA A 333 -4.51 6.79 -10.53
C ALA A 333 -3.63 6.11 -9.45
N ASN A 334 -3.09 4.92 -9.73
CA ASN A 334 -2.10 4.27 -8.88
C ASN A 334 -0.68 4.69 -9.25
N LEU A 335 -0.41 4.89 -10.55
CA LEU A 335 0.91 5.24 -11.04
C LEU A 335 1.37 6.58 -10.45
N THR A 336 0.49 7.57 -10.37
CA THR A 336 0.79 8.93 -9.91
C THR A 336 0.44 9.16 -8.42
N TRP A 337 0.34 8.10 -7.62
CA TRP A 337 -0.01 8.18 -6.20
C TRP A 337 0.95 7.29 -5.37
N GLY A 338 1.85 7.89 -4.60
CA GLY A 338 2.91 7.17 -3.87
C GLY A 338 2.38 6.14 -2.87
N GLY A 339 1.32 6.49 -2.14
CA GLY A 339 0.59 5.64 -1.20
C GLY A 339 -0.09 4.42 -1.84
N GLN A 340 -0.18 4.36 -3.18
CA GLN A 340 -0.69 3.19 -3.91
C GLN A 340 0.39 2.16 -4.27
N SER A 341 1.64 2.34 -3.81
CA SER A 341 2.71 1.34 -3.94
C SER A 341 2.29 -0.07 -3.44
N GLN A 342 1.38 -0.13 -2.47
CA GLN A 342 0.74 -1.36 -1.98
C GLN A 342 0.04 -2.19 -3.07
N MET A 343 -0.59 -1.56 -4.06
CA MET A 343 -1.29 -2.24 -5.16
C MET A 343 -0.31 -3.01 -6.05
N TYR A 344 0.83 -2.38 -6.34
CA TYR A 344 1.89 -2.97 -7.14
C TYR A 344 2.61 -4.09 -6.40
N ALA A 345 2.87 -3.89 -5.12
CA ALA A 345 3.43 -4.92 -4.26
C ALA A 345 2.53 -6.16 -4.16
N LEU A 346 1.22 -5.96 -4.02
CA LEU A 346 0.23 -7.02 -3.98
C LEU A 346 0.30 -7.89 -5.26
N GLY A 347 0.30 -7.25 -6.44
CA GLY A 347 0.39 -7.97 -7.72
C GLY A 347 1.71 -8.73 -7.88
N LEU A 348 2.83 -8.12 -7.48
CA LEU A 348 4.15 -8.76 -7.51
C LEU A 348 4.22 -9.97 -6.57
N MET A 349 3.80 -9.81 -5.31
CA MET A 349 3.84 -10.88 -4.31
C MET A 349 2.88 -12.01 -4.66
N ALA A 350 1.66 -11.71 -5.15
CA ALA A 350 0.73 -12.72 -5.63
C ALA A 350 1.35 -13.55 -6.77
N THR A 351 2.02 -12.90 -7.73
CA THR A 351 2.72 -13.58 -8.83
C THR A 351 3.84 -14.48 -8.31
N CYS A 352 4.65 -14.01 -7.36
CA CYS A 352 5.71 -14.80 -6.74
C CYS A 352 5.16 -16.02 -6.00
N VAL A 353 4.18 -15.82 -5.13
CA VAL A 353 3.52 -16.86 -4.32
C VAL A 353 2.96 -17.96 -5.23
N LEU A 354 2.20 -17.57 -6.26
CA LEU A 354 1.54 -18.52 -7.17
C LEU A 354 2.54 -19.24 -8.10
N ALA A 355 3.61 -18.56 -8.55
CA ALA A 355 4.66 -19.20 -9.34
C ALA A 355 5.42 -20.26 -8.53
N LEU A 356 5.70 -19.95 -7.27
CA LEU A 356 6.36 -20.86 -6.34
C LEU A 356 5.45 -22.05 -6.00
N ALA A 357 4.15 -21.82 -5.76
CA ALA A 357 3.16 -22.89 -5.57
C ALA A 357 3.00 -23.80 -6.81
N ALA A 358 3.05 -23.21 -8.00
CA ALA A 358 2.97 -23.91 -9.27
C ALA A 358 4.24 -24.72 -9.63
N THR A 359 5.32 -24.62 -8.85
CA THR A 359 6.58 -25.33 -9.13
C THR A 359 6.45 -26.83 -8.84
N ALA A 360 6.75 -27.70 -9.82
CA ALA A 360 6.57 -29.15 -9.66
C ALA A 360 7.53 -29.76 -8.62
N TYR A 361 8.79 -29.33 -8.62
CA TYR A 361 9.84 -29.85 -7.76
C TYR A 361 10.58 -28.66 -7.11
N PRO A 362 10.06 -28.12 -5.99
CA PRO A 362 10.67 -26.95 -5.36
C PRO A 362 12.02 -27.31 -4.74
N THR A 363 13.01 -26.45 -4.94
CA THR A 363 14.30 -26.51 -4.27
C THR A 363 14.23 -25.91 -2.86
N ARG A 364 15.27 -26.10 -2.04
CA ARG A 364 15.37 -25.47 -0.71
C ARG A 364 15.28 -23.94 -0.78
N LEU A 365 15.91 -23.33 -1.78
CA LEU A 365 15.85 -21.88 -1.97
C LEU A 365 14.45 -21.42 -2.35
N GLN A 366 13.74 -22.18 -3.20
CA GLN A 366 12.36 -21.89 -3.57
C GLN A 366 11.39 -22.08 -2.39
N PHE A 367 11.71 -22.98 -1.45
CA PHE A 367 10.98 -23.10 -0.19
C PHE A 367 11.09 -21.82 0.66
N ILE A 368 12.31 -21.32 0.84
CA ILE A 368 12.55 -20.06 1.57
C ILE A 368 11.86 -18.89 0.85
N ALA A 369 12.01 -18.82 -0.47
CA ALA A 369 11.33 -17.84 -1.30
C ALA A 369 9.81 -17.87 -1.15
N ALA A 370 9.20 -19.06 -1.04
CA ALA A 370 7.77 -19.21 -0.85
C ALA A 370 7.32 -18.66 0.51
N ALA A 371 8.07 -18.95 1.58
CA ALA A 371 7.81 -18.40 2.90
C ALA A 371 7.94 -16.87 2.92
N CYS A 372 9.03 -16.33 2.36
CA CYS A 372 9.24 -14.89 2.24
C CYS A 372 8.10 -14.22 1.44
N ALA A 373 7.72 -14.78 0.29
CA ALA A 373 6.68 -14.22 -0.56
C ALA A 373 5.31 -14.23 0.14
N SER A 374 4.98 -15.34 0.80
CA SER A 374 3.70 -15.51 1.48
C SER A 374 3.55 -14.57 2.67
N ILE A 375 4.61 -14.39 3.47
CA ILE A 375 4.62 -13.45 4.59
C ILE A 375 4.59 -12.01 4.08
N ALA A 376 5.42 -11.65 3.10
CA ALA A 376 5.46 -10.30 2.54
C ALA A 376 4.12 -9.90 1.92
N SER A 377 3.41 -10.84 1.28
CA SER A 377 2.08 -10.64 0.71
C SER A 377 1.05 -10.15 1.75
N LEU A 378 1.15 -10.58 3.02
CA LEU A 378 0.23 -10.14 4.08
C LEU A 378 0.33 -8.64 4.40
N PHE A 379 1.45 -8.02 4.03
CA PHE A 379 1.76 -6.64 4.36
C PHE A 379 1.77 -5.70 3.15
N THR A 380 1.11 -6.11 2.07
CA THR A 380 0.91 -5.27 0.89
C THR A 380 -0.41 -4.53 0.99
N MET A 381 -1.54 -5.26 0.97
CA MET A 381 -2.90 -4.71 0.89
C MET A 381 -3.86 -5.62 1.66
N GLY A 382 -5.11 -5.20 1.89
CA GLY A 382 -6.11 -5.97 2.65
C GLY A 382 -6.36 -7.39 2.15
N SER A 383 -6.24 -7.63 0.85
CA SER A 383 -6.43 -8.94 0.19
C SER A 383 -5.11 -9.73 0.00
N GLY A 384 -4.03 -9.30 0.65
CA GLY A 384 -2.71 -9.93 0.59
C GLY A 384 -2.68 -11.42 0.98
N TYR A 385 -3.64 -11.88 1.77
CA TYR A 385 -3.78 -13.27 2.21
C TYR A 385 -4.41 -14.20 1.15
N VAL A 386 -5.06 -13.65 0.12
CA VAL A 386 -5.80 -14.43 -0.88
C VAL A 386 -4.85 -15.28 -1.73
N ALA A 387 -3.72 -14.74 -2.17
CA ALA A 387 -2.75 -15.49 -2.97
C ALA A 387 -2.16 -16.70 -2.21
N PRO A 388 -1.75 -16.58 -0.93
CA PRO A 388 -1.42 -17.73 -0.09
C PRO A 388 -2.52 -18.81 -0.02
N LEU A 389 -3.78 -18.44 0.21
CA LEU A 389 -4.87 -19.43 0.27
C LEU A 389 -5.04 -20.20 -1.05
N ILE A 390 -4.97 -19.50 -2.18
CA ILE A 390 -5.05 -20.12 -3.51
C ILE A 390 -3.82 -20.99 -3.77
N ALA A 391 -2.63 -20.54 -3.39
CA ALA A 391 -1.40 -21.32 -3.46
C ALA A 391 -1.47 -22.63 -2.67
N ALA A 392 -2.09 -22.62 -1.48
CA ALA A 392 -2.33 -23.84 -0.71
C ALA A 392 -3.18 -24.86 -1.50
N GLY A 393 -4.27 -24.39 -2.13
CA GLY A 393 -5.11 -25.21 -3.01
C GLY A 393 -4.34 -25.77 -4.22
N VAL A 394 -3.55 -24.93 -4.90
CA VAL A 394 -2.70 -25.35 -6.02
C VAL A 394 -1.69 -26.42 -5.58
N VAL A 395 -1.02 -26.25 -4.43
CA VAL A 395 -0.08 -27.24 -3.90
C VAL A 395 -0.81 -28.55 -3.57
N MET A 396 -2.00 -28.49 -2.97
CA MET A 396 -2.81 -29.67 -2.61
C MET A 396 -3.15 -30.50 -3.85
N VAL A 397 -3.73 -29.88 -4.88
CA VAL A 397 -4.07 -30.56 -6.14
C VAL A 397 -2.83 -31.19 -6.78
N ARG A 398 -1.73 -30.44 -6.84
CA ARG A 398 -0.51 -30.93 -7.48
C ARG A 398 0.20 -32.03 -6.68
N THR A 399 -0.07 -32.13 -5.38
CA THR A 399 0.42 -33.23 -4.53
C THR A 399 -0.20 -34.55 -4.95
N ILE A 400 -1.50 -34.52 -5.27
CA ILE A 400 -2.23 -35.67 -5.80
C ILE A 400 -1.67 -36.06 -7.19
N GLU A 401 -1.36 -35.07 -8.04
CA GLU A 401 -0.90 -35.33 -9.40
C GLU A 401 0.51 -35.88 -9.50
N THR A 402 1.48 -35.31 -8.78
CA THR A 402 2.93 -35.54 -9.07
C THR A 402 3.56 -36.72 -8.34
N ARG A 403 2.85 -37.38 -7.43
CA ARG A 403 3.34 -38.53 -6.62
C ARG A 403 4.69 -38.30 -5.90
N ILE A 404 5.10 -37.04 -5.73
CA ILE A 404 6.28 -36.65 -4.95
C ILE A 404 6.05 -37.02 -3.48
N CYS A 405 7.13 -37.19 -2.70
CA CYS A 405 7.08 -37.38 -1.25
C CYS A 405 6.10 -36.37 -0.62
N TRP A 406 4.91 -36.87 -0.27
CA TRP A 406 3.76 -36.08 0.17
C TRP A 406 4.13 -35.22 1.38
N LYS A 407 5.06 -35.67 2.23
CA LYS A 407 5.58 -34.94 3.39
C LYS A 407 6.20 -33.59 3.03
N ILE A 408 7.02 -33.53 1.96
CA ILE A 408 7.66 -32.27 1.53
C ILE A 408 6.62 -31.30 0.98
N ARG A 409 5.64 -31.81 0.24
CA ARG A 409 4.57 -30.98 -0.32
C ARG A 409 3.55 -30.52 0.73
N LEU A 410 3.27 -31.34 1.74
CA LEU A 410 2.48 -30.90 2.89
C LEU A 410 3.19 -29.77 3.65
N LEU A 411 4.49 -29.89 3.91
CA LEU A 411 5.27 -28.82 4.53
C LEU A 411 5.26 -27.55 3.66
N TYR A 412 5.31 -27.69 2.34
CA TYR A 412 5.23 -26.56 1.41
C TYR A 412 3.84 -25.91 1.41
N GLY A 413 2.78 -26.72 1.39
CA GLY A 413 1.39 -26.25 1.46
C GLY A 413 1.03 -25.65 2.83
N SER A 414 1.63 -26.13 3.92
CA SER A 414 1.36 -25.62 5.27
C SER A 414 1.84 -24.18 5.44
N VAL A 415 2.96 -23.79 4.80
CA VAL A 415 3.42 -22.38 4.81
C VAL A 415 2.34 -21.46 4.24
N PHE A 416 1.80 -21.79 3.08
CA PHE A 416 0.74 -21.02 2.42
C PHE A 416 -0.57 -21.05 3.23
N THR A 417 -0.91 -22.20 3.79
CA THR A 417 -2.14 -22.38 4.60
C THR A 417 -2.07 -21.54 5.88
N VAL A 418 -0.98 -21.64 6.65
CA VAL A 418 -0.81 -20.90 7.90
C VAL A 418 -0.80 -19.40 7.65
N THR A 419 -0.04 -18.94 6.65
CA THR A 419 0.02 -17.50 6.33
C THR A 419 -1.32 -16.97 5.79
N GLY A 420 -1.99 -17.72 4.92
CA GLY A 420 -3.31 -17.34 4.40
C GLY A 420 -4.39 -17.29 5.47
N ILE A 421 -4.46 -18.29 6.34
CA ILE A 421 -5.41 -18.32 7.47
C ILE A 421 -5.07 -17.21 8.46
N TYR A 422 -3.80 -17.02 8.80
CA TYR A 422 -3.38 -15.95 9.70
C TYR A 422 -3.79 -14.58 9.14
N GLY A 423 -3.55 -14.34 7.86
CA GLY A 423 -3.98 -13.12 7.17
C GLY A 423 -5.49 -12.91 7.20
N LEU A 424 -6.28 -13.97 7.06
CA LEU A 424 -7.74 -13.93 7.19
C LEU A 424 -8.18 -13.62 8.64
N LEU A 425 -7.53 -14.21 9.64
CA LEU A 425 -7.86 -14.01 11.05
C LEU A 425 -7.57 -12.59 11.55
N ILE A 426 -6.55 -11.94 10.99
CA ILE A 426 -6.24 -10.56 11.33
C ILE A 426 -7.03 -9.56 10.48
N TYR A 427 -7.66 -9.98 9.38
CA TYR A 427 -8.43 -9.08 8.52
C TYR A 427 -9.62 -8.49 9.29
N GLU A 428 -9.72 -7.17 9.30
CA GLU A 428 -10.80 -6.43 9.96
C GLU A 428 -11.42 -5.45 8.94
N ASN A 429 -12.75 -5.34 8.92
CA ASN A 429 -13.45 -4.40 8.03
C ASN A 429 -13.39 -2.99 8.62
N SER A 430 -13.30 -1.97 7.77
CA SER A 430 -13.42 -0.58 8.22
C SER A 430 -14.91 -0.23 8.37
N PRO A 431 -15.39 0.16 9.57
CA PRO A 431 -16.77 0.61 9.74
C PRO A 431 -17.11 1.81 8.83
N ARG A 432 -16.12 2.66 8.52
CA ARG A 432 -16.27 3.82 7.61
C ARG A 432 -16.66 3.41 6.18
N HIS A 433 -16.36 2.17 5.78
CA HIS A 433 -16.67 1.66 4.44
C HIS A 433 -17.95 0.83 4.39
N ALA A 434 -18.63 0.57 5.52
CA ALA A 434 -19.89 -0.16 5.53
C ALA A 434 -20.95 0.42 4.55
N PRO A 435 -21.11 1.76 4.42
CA PRO A 435 -22.08 2.35 3.48
C PRO A 435 -21.73 2.15 1.99
N THR A 436 -20.54 1.64 1.68
CA THR A 436 -20.10 1.41 0.29
C THR A 436 -20.28 -0.04 -0.16
N TYR A 437 -20.78 -0.92 0.70
CA TYR A 437 -20.95 -2.32 0.38
C TYR A 437 -22.25 -2.56 -0.40
N ALA A 438 -22.25 -3.58 -1.24
CA ALA A 438 -23.43 -3.99 -1.99
C ALA A 438 -24.54 -4.42 -1.02
N GLU A 439 -25.70 -3.79 -1.16
CA GLU A 439 -26.87 -4.03 -0.31
C GLU A 439 -27.74 -5.15 -0.87
N THR A 440 -27.64 -5.42 -2.19
CA THR A 440 -28.46 -6.43 -2.87
C THR A 440 -27.64 -7.41 -3.71
N THR A 441 -28.18 -8.62 -3.91
CA THR A 441 -27.56 -9.63 -4.79
C THR A 441 -27.52 -9.19 -6.26
N VAL A 442 -28.48 -8.39 -6.70
CA VAL A 442 -28.56 -7.85 -8.06
C VAL A 442 -27.45 -6.84 -8.30
N GLU A 443 -27.26 -5.92 -7.37
CA GLU A 443 -26.18 -4.94 -7.38
C GLU A 443 -24.81 -5.63 -7.40
N PHE A 444 -24.60 -6.58 -6.48
CA PHE A 444 -23.38 -7.39 -6.45
C PHE A 444 -23.10 -8.07 -7.80
N TRP A 445 -24.10 -8.71 -8.41
CA TRP A 445 -23.91 -9.44 -9.66
C TRP A 445 -23.64 -8.50 -10.85
N ARG A 446 -24.31 -7.35 -10.90
CA ARG A 446 -24.03 -6.31 -11.89
C ARG A 446 -22.60 -5.79 -11.74
N ALA A 447 -22.17 -5.52 -10.51
CA ALA A 447 -20.81 -5.06 -10.23
C ALA A 447 -19.75 -6.11 -10.59
N PHE A 448 -19.99 -7.37 -10.24
CA PHE A 448 -19.13 -8.48 -10.61
C PHE A 448 -19.00 -8.59 -12.13
N GLN A 449 -20.10 -8.50 -12.87
CA GLN A 449 -20.06 -8.46 -14.33
C GLN A 449 -19.30 -7.26 -14.86
N GLY A 450 -19.45 -6.08 -14.25
CA GLY A 450 -18.66 -4.87 -14.51
C GLY A 450 -17.15 -5.13 -14.47
N PHE A 451 -16.68 -5.59 -13.32
CA PHE A 451 -15.27 -5.89 -13.12
C PHE A 451 -14.77 -7.05 -13.99
N ALA A 452 -15.55 -8.13 -14.12
CA ALA A 452 -15.16 -9.32 -14.87
C ALA A 452 -15.21 -9.14 -16.40
N SER A 453 -15.90 -8.10 -16.89
CA SER A 453 -15.98 -7.75 -18.31
C SER A 453 -14.87 -6.80 -18.75
N TRP A 454 -14.14 -6.17 -17.83
CA TRP A 454 -13.01 -5.31 -18.18
C TRP A 454 -11.91 -6.13 -18.88
N PRO A 455 -11.30 -5.65 -19.98
CA PRO A 455 -11.31 -4.27 -20.54
C PRO A 455 -12.41 -3.99 -21.57
N LEU A 456 -13.35 -4.92 -21.78
CA LEU A 456 -14.49 -4.71 -22.67
C LEU A 456 -15.63 -4.01 -21.93
N SER A 457 -16.60 -3.48 -22.67
CA SER A 457 -17.81 -2.93 -22.08
C SER A 457 -18.65 -4.02 -21.44
N THR A 458 -19.44 -3.63 -20.43
CA THR A 458 -20.45 -4.47 -19.81
C THR A 458 -21.51 -4.87 -20.84
N GLY A 459 -21.66 -6.17 -21.05
CA GLY A 459 -22.63 -6.74 -21.98
C GLY A 459 -22.99 -8.15 -21.53
N TYR A 460 -24.16 -8.63 -21.92
CA TYR A 460 -24.57 -10.00 -21.57
C TYR A 460 -23.55 -11.00 -22.11
N GLY A 461 -22.82 -11.65 -21.20
CA GLY A 461 -21.83 -12.68 -21.52
C GLY A 461 -20.44 -12.21 -21.93
N THR A 462 -20.11 -10.90 -21.91
CA THR A 462 -18.74 -10.44 -22.23
C THR A 462 -17.70 -10.99 -21.25
N PHE A 463 -18.03 -11.06 -19.96
CA PHE A 463 -17.16 -11.72 -18.99
C PHE A 463 -16.91 -13.20 -19.34
N LEU A 464 -17.90 -13.96 -19.81
CA LEU A 464 -17.70 -15.37 -20.20
C LEU A 464 -16.70 -15.49 -21.35
N VAL A 465 -16.77 -14.56 -22.31
CA VAL A 465 -15.81 -14.50 -23.42
C VAL A 465 -14.40 -14.24 -22.89
N ILE A 466 -14.24 -13.28 -21.96
CA ILE A 466 -12.93 -12.96 -21.37
C ILE A 466 -12.33 -14.14 -20.62
N TRP A 467 -13.13 -14.85 -19.86
CA TRP A 467 -12.69 -15.95 -19.01
C TRP A 467 -12.60 -17.30 -19.73
N THR A 468 -13.04 -17.40 -20.99
CA THR A 468 -13.03 -18.64 -21.77
C THR A 468 -11.64 -19.29 -21.85
N PRO A 469 -10.53 -18.58 -22.16
CA PRO A 469 -9.20 -19.19 -22.19
C PRO A 469 -8.77 -19.78 -20.85
N TRP A 470 -9.17 -19.15 -19.74
CA TRP A 470 -8.88 -19.64 -18.40
C TRP A 470 -9.72 -20.88 -18.05
N LEU A 471 -11.00 -20.92 -18.43
CA LEU A 471 -11.86 -22.11 -18.26
C LEU A 471 -11.34 -23.30 -19.09
N LEU A 472 -10.89 -23.06 -20.32
CA LEU A 472 -10.25 -24.07 -21.16
C LEU A 472 -8.94 -24.58 -20.55
N LEU A 473 -8.12 -23.67 -20.02
CA LEU A 473 -6.90 -24.02 -19.29
C LEU A 473 -7.22 -24.91 -18.09
N ALA A 474 -8.19 -24.53 -17.25
CA ALA A 474 -8.62 -25.32 -16.09
C ALA A 474 -9.02 -26.74 -16.53
N THR A 475 -9.86 -26.85 -17.56
CA THR A 475 -10.28 -28.13 -18.14
C THR A 475 -9.06 -28.98 -18.55
N VAL A 476 -8.11 -28.39 -19.29
CA VAL A 476 -6.91 -29.12 -19.71
C VAL A 476 -6.04 -29.56 -18.52
N LEU A 477 -5.88 -28.73 -17.49
CA LEU A 477 -5.07 -29.08 -16.32
C LEU A 477 -5.67 -30.28 -15.56
N PHE A 478 -6.96 -30.22 -15.22
CA PHE A 478 -7.60 -31.24 -14.39
C PHE A 478 -7.85 -32.56 -15.13
N PHE A 479 -8.21 -32.52 -16.42
CA PHE A 479 -8.54 -33.74 -17.17
C PHE A 479 -7.33 -34.42 -17.80
N TRP A 480 -6.29 -33.68 -18.21
CA TRP A 480 -5.17 -34.26 -18.98
C TRP A 480 -3.91 -34.50 -18.14
N LYS A 481 -3.94 -34.22 -16.83
CA LYS A 481 -2.92 -34.57 -15.81
C LYS A 481 -1.48 -34.45 -16.32
N ASP A 482 -1.09 -33.25 -16.74
CA ASP A 482 0.26 -32.97 -17.25
C ASP A 482 1.23 -32.73 -16.08
N GLN A 483 2.10 -33.72 -15.84
CA GLN A 483 3.12 -33.67 -14.80
C GLN A 483 4.43 -33.01 -15.28
N SER A 484 4.49 -32.53 -16.53
CA SER A 484 5.70 -31.93 -17.07
C SER A 484 5.98 -30.55 -16.47
N ARG A 485 7.21 -30.06 -16.63
CA ARG A 485 7.58 -28.70 -16.21
C ARG A 485 6.78 -27.61 -16.94
N ARG A 486 6.18 -27.92 -18.10
CA ARG A 486 5.27 -27.00 -18.82
C ARG A 486 4.06 -26.66 -17.96
N ALA A 487 3.59 -27.61 -17.16
CA ALA A 487 2.42 -27.42 -16.30
C ALA A 487 2.66 -26.35 -15.23
N THR A 488 3.90 -26.02 -14.85
CA THR A 488 4.19 -24.90 -13.92
C THR A 488 3.58 -23.59 -14.41
N VAL A 489 3.72 -23.27 -15.71
CA VAL A 489 3.16 -22.04 -16.28
C VAL A 489 1.63 -22.12 -16.36
N GLY A 490 1.09 -23.30 -16.69
CA GLY A 490 -0.36 -23.53 -16.67
C GLY A 490 -0.96 -23.35 -15.28
N TRP A 491 -0.34 -23.90 -14.23
CA TRP A 491 -0.78 -23.77 -12.84
C TRP A 491 -0.60 -22.34 -12.29
N LEU A 492 0.44 -21.61 -12.72
CA LEU A 492 0.59 -20.18 -12.42
C LEU A 492 -0.59 -19.39 -13.02
N ALA A 493 -0.88 -19.59 -14.31
CA ALA A 493 -1.99 -18.93 -14.97
C ALA A 493 -3.33 -19.29 -14.31
N PHE A 494 -3.54 -20.56 -13.98
CA PHE A 494 -4.73 -20.99 -13.26
C PHE A 494 -4.88 -20.26 -11.91
N GLY A 495 -3.82 -20.24 -11.10
CA GLY A 495 -3.80 -19.57 -9.80
C GLY A 495 -4.01 -18.05 -9.90
N LEU A 496 -3.39 -17.38 -10.87
CA LEU A 496 -3.59 -15.94 -11.09
C LEU A 496 -5.03 -15.61 -11.49
N GLY A 497 -5.67 -16.48 -12.27
CA GLY A 497 -7.09 -16.33 -12.61
C GLY A 497 -8.01 -16.54 -11.41
N CYS A 498 -7.77 -17.58 -10.58
CA CYS A 498 -8.49 -17.75 -9.31
C CYS A 498 -8.35 -16.50 -8.43
N TRP A 499 -7.13 -15.97 -8.33
CA TRP A 499 -6.83 -14.81 -7.51
C TRP A 499 -7.57 -13.57 -8.00
N ALA A 500 -7.53 -13.32 -9.31
CA ALA A 500 -8.27 -12.22 -9.91
C ALA A 500 -9.79 -12.34 -9.72
N LEU A 501 -10.37 -13.55 -9.82
CA LEU A 501 -11.81 -13.75 -9.56
C LEU A 501 -12.19 -13.43 -8.11
N VAL A 502 -11.39 -13.87 -7.13
CA VAL A 502 -11.65 -13.55 -5.71
C VAL A 502 -11.54 -12.04 -5.46
N HIS A 503 -10.58 -11.36 -6.10
CA HIS A 503 -10.48 -9.91 -6.05
C HIS A 503 -11.70 -9.21 -6.66
N MET A 504 -12.20 -9.68 -7.80
CA MET A 504 -13.42 -9.14 -8.43
C MET A 504 -14.65 -9.35 -7.55
N VAL A 505 -14.78 -10.51 -6.90
CA VAL A 505 -15.83 -10.76 -5.90
C VAL A 505 -15.72 -9.77 -4.73
N GLY A 506 -14.51 -9.57 -4.20
CA GLY A 506 -14.27 -8.60 -3.14
C GLY A 506 -14.62 -7.16 -3.55
N LEU A 507 -14.27 -6.76 -4.78
CA LEU A 507 -14.61 -5.44 -5.32
C LEU A 507 -16.11 -5.30 -5.60
N ALA A 508 -16.75 -6.31 -6.16
CA ALA A 508 -18.19 -6.30 -6.42
C ALA A 508 -19.01 -6.17 -5.13
N TYR A 509 -18.54 -6.78 -4.05
CA TYR A 509 -19.14 -6.62 -2.73
C TYR A 509 -18.81 -5.27 -2.09
N SER A 510 -17.55 -4.85 -2.11
CA SER A 510 -17.11 -3.67 -1.35
C SER A 510 -17.29 -2.34 -2.07
N ARG A 511 -17.41 -2.33 -3.41
CA ARG A 511 -17.40 -1.13 -4.25
C ARG A 511 -18.28 -1.32 -5.52
N PRO A 512 -19.57 -1.63 -5.40
CA PRO A 512 -20.44 -1.87 -6.55
C PRO A 512 -20.54 -0.65 -7.48
N ASP A 513 -20.59 0.57 -6.94
CA ASP A 513 -20.70 1.82 -7.72
C ASP A 513 -19.49 2.13 -8.61
N LEU A 514 -18.38 1.42 -8.39
CA LEU A 514 -17.12 1.66 -9.09
C LEU A 514 -16.83 0.61 -10.17
N SER A 515 -17.86 -0.11 -10.64
CA SER A 515 -17.71 -1.26 -11.55
C SER A 515 -17.88 -0.96 -13.04
N ASP A 516 -18.52 0.15 -13.42
CA ASP A 516 -18.84 0.43 -14.83
C ASP A 516 -18.76 1.93 -15.21
N PRO A 517 -17.67 2.37 -15.86
CA PRO A 517 -16.42 1.62 -16.03
C PRO A 517 -15.69 1.46 -14.69
N PRO A 518 -14.87 0.40 -14.51
CA PRO A 518 -14.10 0.23 -13.29
C PRO A 518 -13.23 1.45 -12.95
N ALA A 519 -13.23 1.86 -11.69
CA ALA A 519 -12.40 2.99 -11.26
C ALA A 519 -10.90 2.73 -11.50
N GLY A 520 -10.19 3.76 -11.99
CA GLY A 520 -8.78 3.64 -12.43
C GLY A 520 -7.83 3.01 -11.41
N ARG A 521 -8.05 3.28 -10.11
CA ARG A 521 -7.24 2.73 -9.01
C ARG A 521 -7.39 1.22 -8.77
N TYR A 522 -8.38 0.57 -9.38
CA TYR A 522 -8.53 -0.90 -9.33
C TYR A 522 -8.02 -1.59 -10.59
N LEU A 523 -7.65 -0.84 -11.62
CA LEU A 523 -7.24 -1.43 -12.90
C LEU A 523 -5.93 -2.20 -12.81
N THR A 524 -5.04 -1.86 -11.86
CA THR A 524 -3.79 -2.62 -11.62
C THR A 524 -4.08 -4.07 -11.26
N THR A 525 -5.06 -4.35 -10.40
CA THR A 525 -5.43 -5.72 -10.00
C THR A 525 -6.35 -6.39 -11.04
N LEU A 526 -7.21 -5.62 -11.70
CA LEU A 526 -8.06 -6.09 -12.81
C LEU A 526 -7.26 -6.37 -14.10
N PHE A 527 -5.99 -6.00 -14.17
CA PHE A 527 -5.08 -6.39 -15.25
C PHE A 527 -4.61 -7.85 -15.15
N THR A 528 -4.62 -8.44 -13.97
CA THR A 528 -4.17 -9.83 -13.75
C THR A 528 -4.92 -10.90 -14.58
N PRO A 529 -6.23 -10.79 -14.86
CA PRO A 529 -6.92 -11.59 -15.88
C PRO A 529 -6.24 -11.59 -17.25
N ILE A 530 -5.80 -10.43 -17.77
CA ILE A 530 -5.13 -10.35 -19.07
C ILE A 530 -3.80 -11.10 -19.03
N SER A 531 -3.03 -10.90 -17.95
CA SER A 531 -1.78 -11.62 -17.73
C SER A 531 -1.99 -13.14 -17.67
N THR A 532 -3.06 -13.56 -16.99
CA THR A 532 -3.49 -14.96 -16.90
C THR A 532 -3.82 -15.52 -18.27
N ILE A 533 -4.59 -14.78 -19.07
CA ILE A 533 -5.02 -15.21 -20.39
C ILE A 533 -3.81 -15.34 -21.32
N VAL A 534 -2.86 -14.40 -21.31
CA VAL A 534 -1.62 -14.50 -22.12
C VAL A 534 -0.88 -15.80 -21.80
N CYS A 535 -0.68 -16.12 -20.51
CA CYS A 535 -0.03 -17.38 -20.12
C CYS A 535 -0.87 -18.62 -20.50
N ALA A 536 -2.20 -18.55 -20.35
CA ALA A 536 -3.11 -19.64 -20.74
C ALA A 536 -3.04 -19.91 -22.24
N VAL A 537 -3.09 -18.85 -23.06
CA VAL A 537 -2.98 -18.91 -24.53
C VAL A 537 -1.66 -19.54 -24.93
N VAL A 538 -0.54 -19.04 -24.40
CA VAL A 538 0.79 -19.58 -24.72
C VAL A 538 0.89 -21.05 -24.35
N TYR A 539 0.36 -21.44 -23.19
CA TYR A 539 0.35 -22.83 -22.75
C TYR A 539 -0.51 -23.73 -23.65
N LEU A 540 -1.74 -23.31 -23.96
CA LEU A 540 -2.66 -24.04 -24.83
C LEU A 540 -2.12 -24.16 -26.27
N PHE A 541 -1.43 -23.13 -26.76
CA PHE A 541 -0.84 -23.13 -28.10
C PHE A 541 0.24 -24.21 -28.29
N GLN A 542 0.97 -24.56 -27.22
CA GLN A 542 1.98 -25.63 -27.23
C GLN A 542 1.39 -27.04 -27.26
N ARG A 543 0.09 -27.20 -26.99
CA ARG A 543 -0.58 -28.50 -27.00
C ARG A 543 -1.04 -28.86 -28.43
N LYS A 544 -1.19 -30.16 -28.70
CA LYS A 544 -1.81 -30.69 -29.93
C LYS A 544 -3.34 -30.57 -29.87
N ILE A 545 -3.86 -29.39 -29.54
CA ILE A 545 -5.30 -29.09 -29.56
C ILE A 545 -5.73 -28.69 -30.97
N ARG A 546 -7.03 -28.87 -31.29
CA ARG A 546 -7.61 -28.56 -32.61
C ARG A 546 -7.22 -27.13 -33.05
N MET A 547 -6.86 -26.97 -34.32
CA MET A 547 -6.39 -25.71 -34.90
C MET A 547 -7.39 -24.56 -34.68
N LEU A 548 -8.68 -24.86 -34.75
CA LEU A 548 -9.77 -23.92 -34.45
C LEU A 548 -9.62 -23.26 -33.06
N ILE A 549 -9.28 -24.04 -32.02
CA ILE A 549 -9.09 -23.51 -30.65
C ILE A 549 -7.92 -22.53 -30.63
N LYS A 550 -6.86 -22.79 -31.40
CA LYS A 550 -5.70 -21.88 -31.49
C LYS A 550 -6.06 -20.58 -32.19
N ILE A 551 -6.82 -20.63 -33.29
CA ILE A 551 -7.30 -19.43 -34.00
C ILE A 551 -8.22 -18.61 -33.10
N THR A 552 -9.22 -19.23 -32.47
CA THR A 552 -10.16 -18.54 -31.57
C THR A 552 -9.40 -17.86 -30.43
N THR A 553 -8.40 -18.53 -29.88
CA THR A 553 -7.55 -17.99 -28.82
C THR A 553 -6.71 -16.79 -29.30
N LEU A 554 -6.16 -16.84 -30.52
CA LEU A 554 -5.39 -15.73 -31.09
C LEU A 554 -6.25 -14.51 -31.41
N ILE A 555 -7.43 -14.73 -32.01
CA ILE A 555 -8.41 -13.67 -32.29
C ILE A 555 -8.85 -13.01 -30.98
N PHE A 556 -9.10 -13.82 -29.94
CA PHE A 556 -9.44 -13.34 -28.62
C PHE A 556 -8.32 -12.44 -28.04
N VAL A 557 -7.06 -12.86 -28.10
CA VAL A 557 -5.92 -12.04 -27.62
C VAL A 557 -5.83 -10.73 -28.39
N ALA A 558 -6.07 -10.73 -29.70
CA ALA A 558 -6.08 -9.51 -30.50
C ALA A 558 -7.19 -8.54 -30.06
N ILE A 559 -8.42 -9.04 -29.86
CA ILE A 559 -9.56 -8.23 -29.41
C ILE A 559 -9.28 -7.62 -28.04
N VAL A 560 -8.82 -8.43 -27.08
CA VAL A 560 -8.47 -7.94 -25.74
C VAL A 560 -7.33 -6.93 -25.82
N SER A 561 -6.27 -7.21 -26.60
CA SER A 561 -5.15 -6.27 -26.74
C SER A 561 -5.58 -4.92 -27.33
N ILE A 562 -6.49 -4.92 -28.31
CA ILE A 562 -7.07 -3.69 -28.86
C ILE A 562 -7.92 -2.96 -27.81
N ALA A 563 -8.74 -3.69 -27.06
CA ALA A 563 -9.56 -3.11 -26.00
C ALA A 563 -8.71 -2.47 -24.91
N VAL A 564 -7.67 -3.16 -24.43
CA VAL A 564 -6.75 -2.57 -23.45
C VAL A 564 -5.95 -1.43 -24.06
N GLY A 565 -5.54 -1.53 -25.32
CA GLY A 565 -4.89 -0.43 -26.03
C GLY A 565 -5.76 0.82 -26.02
N LYS A 566 -7.06 0.69 -26.32
CA LYS A 566 -8.03 1.78 -26.21
C LYS A 566 -8.13 2.30 -24.77
N VAL A 567 -8.26 1.44 -23.77
CA VAL A 567 -8.34 1.85 -22.36
C VAL A 567 -7.06 2.57 -21.92
N GLY A 568 -5.88 2.08 -22.32
CA GLY A 568 -4.60 2.71 -22.04
C GLY A 568 -4.42 4.07 -22.71
N LEU A 569 -4.95 4.25 -23.92
CA LEU A 569 -5.02 5.56 -24.57
C LEU A 569 -5.95 6.53 -23.81
N HIS A 570 -7.10 6.05 -23.31
CA HIS A 570 -7.93 6.86 -22.40
C HIS A 570 -7.23 7.14 -21.06
N GLY A 571 -6.32 6.24 -20.63
CA GLY A 571 -5.46 6.42 -19.48
C GLY A 571 -4.60 7.69 -19.55
N PHE A 572 -4.12 8.08 -20.75
CA PHE A 572 -3.40 9.35 -20.92
C PHE A 572 -4.28 10.58 -20.67
N GLU A 573 -5.55 10.52 -21.08
CA GLU A 573 -6.51 11.58 -20.80
C GLU A 573 -6.78 11.69 -19.28
N GLY A 574 -6.91 10.54 -18.61
CA GLY A 574 -7.03 10.46 -17.16
C GLY A 574 -5.80 11.01 -16.43
N ALA A 575 -4.61 10.64 -16.88
CA ALA A 575 -3.34 11.13 -16.34
C ALA A 575 -3.20 12.64 -16.51
N ARG A 576 -3.52 13.20 -17.68
CA ARG A 576 -3.55 14.65 -17.94
C ARG A 576 -4.53 15.38 -17.01
N ARG A 577 -5.74 14.86 -16.85
CA ARG A 577 -6.74 15.42 -15.92
C ARG A 577 -6.30 15.33 -14.46
N HIS A 578 -5.59 14.27 -14.09
CA HIS A 578 -5.06 14.12 -12.74
C HIS A 578 -3.91 15.09 -12.47
N MET A 579 -2.95 15.20 -13.39
CA MET A 579 -1.87 16.20 -13.35
C MET A 579 -2.42 17.62 -13.23
N GLY A 580 -3.42 17.99 -14.05
CA GLY A 580 -4.05 19.31 -13.98
C GLY A 580 -4.69 19.61 -12.62
N ARG A 581 -5.25 18.60 -11.93
CA ARG A 581 -5.74 18.75 -10.55
C ARG A 581 -4.60 18.93 -9.55
N GLN A 582 -3.55 18.12 -9.68
CA GLN A 582 -2.37 18.21 -8.82
C GLN A 582 -1.65 19.57 -8.96
N SER A 583 -1.58 20.15 -10.15
CA SER A 583 -1.00 21.48 -10.34
C SER A 583 -1.84 22.58 -9.69
N ILE A 584 -3.17 22.46 -9.71
CA ILE A 584 -4.05 23.39 -8.99
C ILE A 584 -3.84 23.24 -7.47
N HIS A 585 -3.76 22.00 -6.98
CA HIS A 585 -3.44 21.74 -5.57
C HIS A 585 -2.09 22.36 -5.17
N ALA A 586 -1.08 22.27 -6.04
CA ALA A 586 0.25 22.86 -5.84
C ALA A 586 0.19 24.34 -5.60
N ASP A 587 -0.48 25.04 -6.50
CA ASP A 587 -0.57 26.48 -6.50
C ASP A 587 -1.32 26.97 -5.25
N ILE A 588 -2.45 26.34 -4.93
CA ILE A 588 -3.26 26.73 -3.77
C ILE A 588 -2.52 26.46 -2.45
N ILE A 589 -1.90 25.29 -2.29
CA ILE A 589 -1.11 25.00 -1.08
C ILE A 589 0.07 25.97 -1.00
N GLY A 590 0.75 26.24 -2.11
CA GLY A 590 1.84 27.21 -2.16
C GLY A 590 1.39 28.62 -1.77
N GLN A 591 0.24 29.09 -2.26
CA GLN A 591 -0.33 30.37 -1.87
C GLN A 591 -0.71 30.40 -0.38
N TYR A 592 -1.37 29.35 0.13
CA TYR A 592 -1.69 29.21 1.55
C TYR A 592 -0.45 29.24 2.44
N LEU A 593 0.63 28.56 2.04
CA LEU A 593 1.89 28.56 2.81
C LEU A 593 2.55 29.94 2.83
N ARG A 594 2.34 30.78 1.81
CA ARG A 594 2.82 32.17 1.78
C ARG A 594 1.96 33.12 2.61
N THR A 595 0.63 33.01 2.53
CA THR A 595 -0.30 34.02 3.05
C THR A 595 -0.96 33.64 4.38
N GLY A 596 -1.15 32.35 4.63
CA GLY A 596 -1.97 31.83 5.73
C GLY A 596 -3.48 32.01 5.55
N ASP A 597 -3.93 32.45 4.38
CA ASP A 597 -5.35 32.70 4.13
C ASP A 597 -6.14 31.39 3.98
N ARG A 598 -6.92 31.04 5.01
CA ARG A 598 -7.77 29.84 5.02
C ARG A 598 -8.89 29.87 3.96
N GLN A 599 -9.28 31.05 3.43
CA GLN A 599 -10.29 31.13 2.38
C GLN A 599 -9.82 30.48 1.07
N LEU A 600 -8.52 30.43 0.81
CA LEU A 600 -7.94 29.75 -0.36
C LEU A 600 -8.24 28.25 -0.36
N LEU A 601 -8.27 27.63 0.82
CA LEU A 601 -8.59 26.20 0.97
C LEU A 601 -10.09 25.97 1.08
N ALA A 602 -10.83 26.88 1.73
CA ALA A 602 -12.28 26.76 1.93
C ALA A 602 -13.09 26.99 0.65
N SER A 603 -12.57 27.76 -0.31
CA SER A 603 -13.24 28.07 -1.58
C SER A 603 -13.20 26.94 -2.62
N LEU A 604 -12.46 25.86 -2.35
CA LEU A 604 -12.35 24.72 -3.25
C LEU A 604 -13.63 23.86 -3.24
N PRO A 605 -14.21 23.53 -4.41
CA PRO A 605 -15.26 22.53 -4.51
C PRO A 605 -14.88 21.19 -3.86
N LEU A 606 -15.86 20.50 -3.26
CA LEU A 606 -15.69 19.11 -2.83
C LEU A 606 -15.11 18.29 -4.01
N TYR A 607 -14.12 17.44 -3.72
CA TYR A 607 -13.35 16.63 -4.68
C TYR A 607 -12.29 17.34 -5.53
N THR A 608 -12.15 18.67 -5.41
CA THR A 608 -10.99 19.43 -5.91
C THR A 608 -10.03 19.87 -4.81
N THR A 609 -10.34 19.48 -3.57
CA THR A 609 -9.46 19.67 -2.44
C THR A 609 -8.33 18.62 -2.46
N PRO A 610 -7.08 18.99 -2.13
CA PRO A 610 -5.94 18.05 -2.06
C PRO A 610 -6.13 16.92 -1.04
N TYR A 611 -7.07 17.12 -0.12
CA TYR A 611 -7.43 16.27 1.00
C TYR A 611 -8.94 16.36 1.23
N TRP A 612 -9.54 15.40 1.95
CA TRP A 612 -11.01 15.34 2.07
C TRP A 612 -11.62 16.47 2.93
N SER A 613 -10.83 17.15 3.76
CA SER A 613 -11.25 18.31 4.56
C SER A 613 -10.31 19.51 4.42
N SER A 614 -10.80 20.61 3.83
CA SER A 614 -10.02 21.85 3.72
C SER A 614 -9.59 22.42 5.07
N ASN A 615 -10.45 22.33 6.08
CA ASN A 615 -10.19 22.93 7.38
C ASN A 615 -9.13 22.14 8.16
N GLU A 616 -9.19 20.80 8.08
CA GLU A 616 -8.15 19.99 8.70
C GLU A 616 -6.83 20.08 7.93
N LEU A 617 -6.86 20.18 6.59
CA LEU A 617 -5.65 20.42 5.81
C LEU A 617 -4.99 21.75 6.21
N ALA A 618 -5.77 22.82 6.37
CA ALA A 618 -5.27 24.10 6.87
C ALA A 618 -4.61 23.95 8.25
N THR A 619 -5.29 23.26 9.17
CA THR A 619 -4.78 22.99 10.52
C THR A 619 -3.48 22.19 10.49
N ARG A 620 -3.35 21.20 9.60
CA ARG A 620 -2.12 20.43 9.40
C ARG A 620 -0.98 21.31 8.87
N LEU A 621 -1.26 22.18 7.91
CA LEU A 621 -0.28 23.09 7.29
C LEU A 621 0.13 24.25 8.20
N GLU A 622 -0.56 24.47 9.32
CA GLU A 622 -0.12 25.39 10.38
C GLU A 622 0.99 24.79 11.25
N SER A 623 1.18 23.46 11.23
CA SER A 623 2.24 22.78 11.96
C SER A 623 3.59 22.95 11.26
N PRO A 624 4.57 23.62 11.89
CA PRO A 624 5.90 23.77 11.30
C PRO A 624 6.65 22.45 11.17
N ALA A 625 6.38 21.49 12.07
CA ALA A 625 6.95 20.14 11.98
C ALA A 625 6.48 19.42 10.71
N LEU A 626 5.19 19.56 10.36
CA LEU A 626 4.63 18.99 9.14
C LEU A 626 5.19 19.70 7.90
N VAL A 627 5.20 21.03 7.90
CA VAL A 627 5.79 21.82 6.81
C VAL A 627 7.26 21.47 6.59
N ASN A 628 8.00 21.17 7.66
CA ASN A 628 9.38 20.71 7.59
C ASN A 628 9.56 19.33 6.96
N ALA A 629 8.54 18.48 7.03
CA ALA A 629 8.56 17.16 6.41
C ALA A 629 8.18 17.23 4.92
N LEU A 630 7.52 18.29 4.46
CA LEU A 630 7.09 18.43 3.07
C LEU A 630 8.26 18.51 2.09
N PRO A 631 8.03 18.15 0.80
CA PRO A 631 9.01 18.32 -0.25
C PRO A 631 9.47 19.77 -0.36
N PHE A 632 10.72 19.96 -0.78
CA PHE A 632 11.36 21.25 -0.93
C PHE A 632 10.50 22.26 -1.72
N GLU A 633 9.86 21.81 -2.80
CA GLU A 633 9.05 22.62 -3.70
C GLU A 633 7.89 23.31 -3.00
N LEU A 634 7.30 22.68 -1.97
CA LEU A 634 6.26 23.26 -1.13
C LEU A 634 6.86 24.02 0.05
N ARG A 635 7.87 23.43 0.72
CA ARG A 635 8.50 24.00 1.92
C ARG A 635 9.06 25.40 1.68
N GLN A 636 9.62 25.66 0.50
CA GLN A 636 10.16 26.97 0.13
C GLN A 636 9.11 28.10 0.16
N HIS A 637 7.82 27.79 -0.08
CA HIS A 637 6.75 28.79 -0.03
C HIS A 637 6.40 29.24 1.39
N ALA A 638 6.80 28.45 2.39
CA ALA A 638 6.52 28.70 3.79
C ALA A 638 7.62 29.52 4.51
N LYS A 639 8.79 29.73 3.89
CA LYS A 639 9.97 30.34 4.53
C LYS A 639 9.70 31.69 5.18
N ASN A 640 8.95 32.56 4.51
CA ASN A 640 8.65 33.90 5.05
C ASN A 640 7.67 33.85 6.22
N ARG A 641 6.73 32.89 6.20
CA ARG A 641 5.68 32.76 7.21
C ARG A 641 6.19 32.11 8.49
N PHE A 642 7.16 31.21 8.38
CA PHE A 642 7.78 30.53 9.51
C PHE A 642 9.24 30.96 9.70
N SER A 643 9.57 32.23 9.42
CA SER A 643 10.94 32.77 9.45
C SER A 643 11.66 32.57 10.79
N ASP A 644 10.89 32.57 11.88
CA ASP A 644 11.42 32.40 13.24
C ASP A 644 11.69 30.93 13.58
N GLN A 645 11.36 30.01 12.68
CA GLN A 645 11.58 28.58 12.85
C GLN A 645 12.61 28.07 11.86
N SER A 646 13.58 27.27 12.34
CA SER A 646 14.59 26.65 11.50
C SER A 646 13.96 25.60 10.58
N LEU A 647 13.50 26.03 9.41
CA LEU A 647 13.05 25.09 8.38
C LEU A 647 14.25 24.31 7.81
N ARG A 648 14.04 23.05 7.41
CA ARG A 648 15.10 22.21 6.79
C ARG A 648 15.57 22.77 5.44
N SER A 649 16.81 22.41 5.09
CA SER A 649 17.59 22.69 3.85
C SER A 649 16.89 23.44 2.71
N ASP A 650 17.64 24.39 2.14
CA ASP A 650 17.28 25.19 0.96
C ASP A 650 17.42 24.45 -0.39
N SER A 651 17.64 23.13 -0.36
CA SER A 651 17.75 22.30 -1.56
C SER A 651 16.87 21.05 -1.48
N PRO A 652 16.45 20.50 -2.64
CA PRO A 652 15.77 19.21 -2.71
C PRO A 652 16.63 18.09 -2.12
N GLY A 653 15.98 17.10 -1.51
CA GLY A 653 16.67 15.92 -0.98
C GLY A 653 17.38 15.11 -2.08
N VAL A 654 18.39 14.32 -1.68
CA VAL A 654 19.21 13.55 -2.64
C VAL A 654 18.39 12.51 -3.40
N LEU A 655 17.43 11.84 -2.73
CA LEU A 655 16.54 10.89 -3.41
C LEU A 655 15.56 11.60 -4.34
N THR A 656 15.11 12.81 -4.02
CA THR A 656 14.32 13.65 -4.93
C THR A 656 15.07 13.90 -6.24
N GLN A 657 16.32 14.34 -6.16
CA GLN A 657 17.16 14.60 -7.34
C GLN A 657 17.45 13.32 -8.13
N ILE A 658 17.71 12.20 -7.45
CA ILE A 658 17.89 10.90 -8.09
C ILE A 658 16.61 10.44 -8.78
N ALA A 659 15.45 10.65 -8.15
CA ALA A 659 14.15 10.29 -8.71
C ALA A 659 13.92 11.04 -10.03
N GLU A 660 14.12 12.36 -10.04
CA GLU A 660 14.03 13.19 -11.24
C GLU A 660 15.01 12.74 -12.33
N ALA A 661 16.27 12.47 -11.98
CA ALA A 661 17.26 11.99 -12.95
C ALA A 661 16.87 10.63 -13.56
N ILE A 662 16.34 9.71 -12.76
CA ILE A 662 15.90 8.39 -13.24
C ILE A 662 14.65 8.52 -14.13
N MET A 663 13.69 9.39 -13.78
CA MET A 663 12.49 9.63 -14.59
C MET A 663 12.86 10.17 -15.98
N ASN A 664 13.78 11.14 -16.05
CA ASN A 664 14.26 11.76 -17.29
C ASN A 664 14.91 10.77 -18.28
N ILE A 665 15.54 9.68 -17.80
CA ILE A 665 16.17 8.68 -18.67
C ILE A 665 15.21 7.56 -19.10
N GLY A 666 13.93 7.62 -18.73
CA GLY A 666 12.94 6.57 -18.99
C GLY A 666 12.84 6.17 -20.47
N VAL A 667 12.78 7.15 -21.38
CA VAL A 667 12.72 6.92 -22.84
C VAL A 667 13.98 6.21 -23.35
N VAL A 668 15.15 6.62 -22.86
CA VAL A 668 16.44 6.00 -23.23
C VAL A 668 16.47 4.54 -22.78
N LEU A 669 15.98 4.27 -21.56
CA LEU A 669 15.90 2.92 -21.00
C LEU A 669 14.98 2.02 -21.84
N ALA A 670 13.80 2.54 -22.24
CA ALA A 670 12.87 1.82 -23.09
C ALA A 670 13.45 1.54 -24.49
N GLY A 671 14.17 2.49 -25.09
CA GLY A 671 14.86 2.31 -26.37
C GLY A 671 15.96 1.24 -26.29
N PHE A 672 16.77 1.27 -25.24
CA PHE A 672 17.79 0.23 -25.00
C PHE A 672 17.15 -1.16 -24.83
N ALA A 673 16.01 -1.24 -24.14
CA ALA A 673 15.29 -2.49 -23.93
C ALA A 673 14.84 -3.15 -25.25
N VAL A 674 14.40 -2.34 -26.22
CA VAL A 674 14.04 -2.79 -27.58
C VAL A 674 15.26 -3.37 -28.28
N VAL A 675 16.40 -2.66 -28.27
CA VAL A 675 17.65 -3.15 -28.88
C VAL A 675 18.09 -4.48 -28.25
N LEU A 676 18.07 -4.57 -26.92
CA LEU A 676 18.38 -5.79 -26.19
C LEU A 676 17.44 -6.93 -26.59
N PHE A 677 16.14 -6.66 -26.73
CA PHE A 677 15.17 -7.68 -27.11
C PHE A 677 15.42 -8.24 -28.51
N PHE A 678 15.61 -7.38 -29.51
CA PHE A 678 15.88 -7.82 -30.88
C PHE A 678 17.21 -8.57 -30.98
N THR A 679 18.23 -8.16 -30.22
CA THR A 679 19.48 -8.92 -30.04
C THR A 679 19.19 -10.33 -29.51
N VAL A 680 18.33 -10.42 -28.48
CA VAL A 680 17.87 -11.67 -27.86
C VAL A 680 16.89 -12.44 -28.74
N VAL A 681 16.29 -11.91 -29.80
CA VAL A 681 15.45 -12.71 -30.70
C VAL A 681 16.26 -13.23 -31.89
N PHE A 682 17.08 -12.38 -32.50
CA PHE A 682 17.67 -12.63 -33.82
C PHE A 682 19.13 -13.12 -33.81
N LEU A 683 19.94 -12.82 -32.78
CA LEU A 683 21.36 -13.23 -32.79
C LEU A 683 21.57 -14.64 -32.24
N PRO A 684 22.25 -15.57 -32.94
CA PRO A 684 22.54 -16.91 -32.39
C PRO A 684 23.35 -16.83 -31.09
N ILE A 685 22.77 -17.24 -29.95
CA ILE A 685 23.45 -17.25 -28.64
C ILE A 685 24.65 -18.23 -28.63
N GLN A 686 24.73 -19.13 -29.63
CA GLN A 686 25.87 -20.05 -29.83
C GLN A 686 27.22 -19.34 -29.96
N LYS A 687 27.29 -18.14 -30.56
CA LYS A 687 28.57 -17.41 -30.69
C LYS A 687 29.13 -16.86 -29.38
N PHE A 688 28.31 -16.72 -28.33
CA PHE A 688 28.75 -16.17 -27.04
C PHE A 688 29.42 -17.22 -26.14
N ASN A 689 29.01 -18.48 -26.22
CA ASN A 689 29.61 -19.56 -25.44
C ASN A 689 30.89 -20.12 -26.09
N GLU A 690 31.01 -20.08 -27.42
CA GLU A 690 32.22 -20.56 -28.11
C GLU A 690 33.46 -19.68 -27.87
N HIS A 691 33.29 -18.37 -27.62
CA HIS A 691 34.40 -17.48 -27.26
C HIS A 691 34.97 -17.77 -25.87
N VAL A 692 34.12 -18.15 -24.91
CA VAL A 692 34.56 -18.50 -23.54
C VAL A 692 35.23 -19.88 -23.51
N SER A 693 34.75 -20.85 -24.29
CA SER A 693 35.38 -22.18 -24.36
C SER A 693 36.69 -22.17 -25.16
N ARG A 694 36.83 -21.34 -26.20
CA ARG A 694 38.09 -21.18 -26.94
C ARG A 694 39.15 -20.39 -26.17
N GLY A 695 38.76 -19.47 -25.29
CA GLY A 695 39.68 -18.80 -24.36
C GLY A 695 40.27 -19.75 -23.32
N GLY A 696 39.47 -20.68 -22.78
CA GLY A 696 39.92 -21.66 -21.79
C GLY A 696 40.73 -22.84 -22.34
N GLN A 697 40.64 -23.14 -23.64
CA GLN A 697 41.49 -24.16 -24.27
C GLN A 697 42.87 -23.64 -24.68
N ARG A 698 43.05 -22.32 -24.85
CA ARG A 698 44.36 -21.73 -25.17
C ARG A 698 45.29 -21.56 -23.96
N SER A 699 44.76 -21.56 -22.72
CA SER A 699 45.58 -21.50 -21.50
C SER A 699 45.95 -22.87 -20.90
N LYS A 700 45.56 -23.98 -21.53
CA LYS A 700 45.96 -25.35 -21.15
C LYS A 700 47.00 -25.98 -22.09
N ARG A 701 47.56 -25.17 -23.00
CA ARG A 701 48.74 -25.50 -23.81
C ARG A 701 49.73 -24.35 -23.72
N LEU A 702 50.23 -24.11 -22.51
CA LEU A 702 51.52 -23.50 -22.22
C LEU A 702 52.02 -24.14 -20.92
#